data_AF-A0A9P1MR18-F1
#
_entry.id   AF-A0A9P1MR18-F1
#
_cell.length_a   1.000
_cell.length_b   1.000
_cell.length_c   1.000
_cell.angle_alpha   90.00
_cell.angle_beta   90.00
_cell.angle_gamma   90.00
#
_symmetry.space_group_name_H-M   'P 1'
#
loop_
_entity.id
_entity.type
_entity.pdbx_description
1 polymer ?
#
loop_
_entity_poly.entity_id
_entity_poly.type
_entity_poly.pdbx_seq_one_letter_code
_entity_poly.pdbx_strand_id
1 'polypeptide(L)'
;MTNYFKGGSLEKPTIAIPTKHYKATEEFQSSEKDLHDAETSKTCECTVYSFTKDNRRYKFIDTPGLSDTEGTEKDDQHITKIRNAAEQTGSMAGIIIVINGTVARATVNLRNTLVRLRGFVPDILLNNLIVVFTNCSVSSANFDLESLRPWTVSEENVFYMNNSALSKPKDLWITNLRMKSDLSNSWQESMREINNMILSMEKLGSVAANAFGEMSQERAQGIEAKRKSNDMNKNTERHLDDLLQNGNEVVLDNTVIRTSASPPSILHNILVIGETGSGKSTLINYLTNYFKGGSVEEPRIAIPTQYHQATEKHQTSELNLHDVTKSKTSECTVYDFTKDNRHYNFIDTPGLSDTEGTEKDDQHITKIRNAAEETGSMTAIIIVINGTVARATVNLRNTLTRLRGSVPDILLNNLIVVLTNCSVSSSNFNLESLEPWTVSDENVFYMNNSALSKPKESWITNLRMKSDLNNSWQESMREINNMILSMEKLGSVDTNAFGEMSQKINKIKAELNGILLEVKKLQDTQSKLDSAKEAQEQVAGNVQKFSNFKRTEQVEYIEMEKTSYYNKICFNHPLQVCNEFGLLEHMAIKVMDFILGADNCDACHCSRSYHCTTKEKPVKKMRTVESILQDVKSLYDENTSQGIRLKGEITKWSTDIEILEAVLEQKENEIRECCHELKKICPQFNFVDELNCVFTAMMAHARTLTSLEAQKKADKMIKNIKDIVNELSKE
;
A
#
# COMPACT_ATOMS: atom_id res chain seq x y z
N MET A 1 4.95 -34.99 26.05
CA MET A 1 4.37 -36.35 25.99
C MET A 1 5.42 -37.46 25.90
N THR A 2 6.25 -37.54 24.85
CA THR A 2 7.24 -38.63 24.68
C THR A 2 8.14 -38.83 25.90
N ASN A 3 8.72 -37.76 26.44
CA ASN A 3 9.52 -37.79 27.66
C ASN A 3 8.81 -38.46 28.86
N TYR A 4 7.52 -38.19 29.06
CA TYR A 4 6.73 -38.75 30.16
C TYR A 4 6.48 -40.27 30.01
N PHE A 5 6.31 -40.74 28.78
CA PHE A 5 6.07 -42.15 28.48
C PHE A 5 7.36 -42.98 28.40
N LYS A 6 8.47 -42.36 27.98
CA LYS A 6 9.76 -43.03 27.74
C LYS A 6 10.82 -42.76 28.82
N GLY A 7 10.50 -41.96 29.84
CA GLY A 7 11.40 -41.67 30.97
C GLY A 7 12.53 -40.70 30.64
N GLY A 8 12.33 -39.77 29.69
CA GLY A 8 13.32 -38.77 29.33
C GLY A 8 13.52 -37.70 30.40
N SER A 9 14.74 -37.15 30.48
CA SER A 9 15.10 -36.10 31.45
C SER A 9 15.45 -34.79 30.74
N LEU A 10 15.51 -33.67 31.48
CA LEU A 10 15.91 -32.38 30.91
C LEU A 10 17.29 -32.44 30.22
N GLU A 11 18.24 -33.20 30.77
CA GLU A 11 19.59 -33.32 30.21
C GLU A 11 19.69 -34.32 29.04
N LYS A 12 18.73 -35.24 28.93
CA LYS A 12 18.61 -36.25 27.86
C LYS A 12 17.13 -36.43 27.48
N PRO A 13 16.55 -35.46 26.76
CA PRO A 13 15.13 -35.53 26.41
C PRO A 13 14.90 -36.59 25.32
N THR A 14 13.82 -37.36 25.45
CA THR A 14 13.30 -38.24 24.41
C THR A 14 12.36 -37.44 23.50
N ILE A 15 12.71 -37.33 22.21
CA ILE A 15 12.07 -36.40 21.28
C ILE A 15 11.52 -37.19 20.09
N ALA A 16 10.21 -37.07 19.89
CA ALA A 16 9.54 -37.70 18.76
C ALA A 16 9.53 -36.81 17.51
N ILE A 17 9.38 -35.49 17.68
CA ILE A 17 9.37 -34.51 16.59
C ILE A 17 10.61 -33.61 16.73
N PRO A 18 11.49 -33.52 15.73
CA PRO A 18 12.70 -32.72 15.82
C PRO A 18 12.38 -31.23 16.03
N THR A 19 13.21 -30.58 16.84
CA THR A 19 13.13 -29.13 17.13
C THR A 19 14.35 -28.39 16.54
N LYS A 20 14.40 -27.06 16.63
CA LYS A 20 15.56 -26.27 16.16
C LYS A 20 16.89 -26.76 16.76
N HIS A 21 16.87 -27.23 18.00
CA HIS A 21 18.09 -27.56 18.75
C HIS A 21 18.25 -29.03 19.12
N TYR A 22 17.22 -29.86 18.93
CA TYR A 22 17.28 -31.26 19.33
C TYR A 22 16.70 -32.17 18.24
N LYS A 23 17.45 -33.21 17.88
CA LYS A 23 17.05 -34.23 16.91
C LYS A 23 16.07 -35.24 17.52
N ALA A 24 15.27 -35.87 16.66
CA ALA A 24 14.44 -37.00 17.07
C ALA A 24 15.32 -38.17 17.56
N THR A 25 14.88 -38.82 18.63
CA THR A 25 15.51 -40.05 19.15
C THR A 25 15.39 -41.16 18.11
N GLU A 26 16.39 -42.04 18.01
CA GLU A 26 16.49 -43.09 16.96
C GLU A 26 15.19 -43.89 16.75
N GLU A 27 14.47 -44.21 17.83
CA GLU A 27 13.17 -44.91 17.78
C GLU A 27 12.05 -44.17 17.02
N PHE A 28 12.21 -42.87 16.76
CA PHE A 28 11.26 -42.00 16.06
C PHE A 28 11.83 -41.41 14.76
N GLN A 29 13.02 -41.86 14.33
CA GLN A 29 13.62 -41.47 13.05
C GLN A 29 13.00 -42.27 11.89
N SER A 30 11.73 -41.99 11.55
CA SER A 30 11.12 -42.52 10.32
C SER A 30 10.49 -41.38 9.52
N SER A 31 11.10 -41.11 8.36
CA SER A 31 10.64 -40.28 7.25
C SER A 31 10.06 -38.89 7.59
N GLU A 32 10.93 -37.91 7.83
CA GLU A 32 10.65 -36.51 7.47
C GLU A 32 11.96 -35.79 7.10
N LYS A 33 11.87 -34.94 6.08
CA LYS A 33 12.96 -34.36 5.27
C LYS A 33 13.90 -33.44 6.05
N ASP A 34 15.11 -33.28 5.50
CA ASP A 34 16.16 -32.37 5.95
C ASP A 34 15.66 -30.95 6.30
N LEU A 35 16.17 -30.44 7.42
CA LEU A 35 15.89 -29.13 8.02
C LEU A 35 16.51 -27.97 7.21
N HIS A 36 15.93 -27.60 6.07
CA HIS A 36 16.34 -26.36 5.39
C HIS A 36 15.30 -25.26 5.21
N ASP A 37 13.99 -25.51 5.33
CA ASP A 37 12.98 -24.45 5.23
C ASP A 37 12.04 -24.45 6.44
N ALA A 38 12.15 -23.43 7.27
CA ALA A 38 11.40 -23.26 8.51
C ALA A 38 10.32 -22.18 8.41
N GLU A 39 9.65 -22.05 7.27
CA GLU A 39 8.62 -21.01 7.06
C GLU A 39 7.18 -21.53 6.99
N THR A 40 6.91 -22.83 6.81
CA THR A 40 5.54 -23.39 6.76
C THR A 40 5.24 -24.35 7.92
N SER A 41 3.95 -24.51 8.25
CA SER A 41 3.43 -25.48 9.23
C SER A 41 4.00 -26.87 8.96
N LYS A 42 4.71 -27.43 9.94
CA LYS A 42 5.61 -28.58 9.71
C LYS A 42 4.92 -29.94 9.68
N THR A 43 3.61 -30.01 9.93
CA THR A 43 2.84 -31.25 9.83
C THR A 43 1.86 -31.13 8.65
N CYS A 44 2.20 -31.69 7.49
CA CYS A 44 1.33 -31.67 6.31
C CYS A 44 0.33 -32.85 6.28
N GLU A 45 0.58 -33.90 7.07
CA GLU A 45 -0.19 -35.15 7.15
C GLU A 45 -0.44 -35.55 8.61
N CYS A 46 -1.57 -36.21 8.91
CA CYS A 46 -1.87 -36.66 10.27
C CYS A 46 -0.98 -37.85 10.66
N THR A 47 -0.26 -37.76 11.79
CA THR A 47 0.63 -38.84 12.27
C THR A 47 0.11 -39.43 13.57
N VAL A 48 0.06 -40.77 13.68
CA VAL A 48 -0.44 -41.44 14.88
C VAL A 48 0.71 -41.96 15.75
N TYR A 49 0.87 -41.40 16.94
CA TYR A 49 1.84 -41.86 17.94
C TYR A 49 1.18 -42.80 18.95
N SER A 50 1.77 -43.99 19.14
CA SER A 50 1.28 -44.99 20.10
C SER A 50 2.25 -45.15 21.27
N PHE A 51 1.74 -45.03 22.49
CA PHE A 51 2.50 -45.24 23.73
C PHE A 51 1.80 -46.28 24.61
N THR A 52 2.57 -47.06 25.37
CA THR A 52 2.06 -48.01 26.35
C THR A 52 2.62 -47.66 27.72
N LYS A 53 1.76 -47.48 28.72
CA LYS A 53 2.14 -47.22 30.12
C LYS A 53 1.07 -47.80 31.04
N ASP A 54 1.49 -48.44 32.13
CA ASP A 54 0.60 -49.05 33.14
C ASP A 54 -0.47 -49.98 32.52
N ASN A 55 -0.04 -50.80 31.56
CA ASN A 55 -0.89 -51.74 30.80
C ASN A 55 -2.02 -51.09 29.98
N ARG A 56 -1.96 -49.77 29.75
CA ARG A 56 -2.87 -49.00 28.90
C ARG A 56 -2.16 -48.51 27.65
N ARG A 57 -2.88 -48.49 26.52
CA ARG A 57 -2.37 -48.01 25.23
C ARG A 57 -2.97 -46.64 24.92
N TYR A 58 -2.11 -45.65 24.73
CA TYR A 58 -2.45 -44.29 24.36
C TYR A 58 -2.13 -44.08 22.89
N LYS A 59 -3.09 -43.59 22.11
CA LYS A 59 -2.88 -43.17 20.72
C LYS A 59 -3.15 -41.68 20.61
N PHE A 60 -2.16 -40.93 20.12
CA PHE A 60 -2.29 -39.49 19.84
C PHE A 60 -2.25 -39.31 18.32
N ILE A 61 -3.24 -38.61 17.79
CA ILE A 61 -3.25 -38.20 16.38
C ILE A 61 -2.71 -36.77 16.36
N ASP A 62 -1.50 -36.59 15.85
CA ASP A 62 -0.95 -35.27 15.57
C ASP A 62 -1.57 -34.74 14.28
N THR A 63 -2.11 -33.53 14.33
CA THR A 63 -2.85 -32.92 13.22
C THR A 63 -2.04 -31.79 12.61
N PRO A 64 -2.21 -31.49 11.30
CA PRO A 64 -1.70 -30.27 10.70
C PRO A 64 -2.09 -29.02 11.50
N GLY A 65 -1.25 -27.98 11.41
CA GLY A 65 -1.60 -26.66 11.94
C GLY A 65 -2.95 -26.21 11.36
N LEU A 66 -3.85 -25.78 12.22
CA LEU A 66 -5.11 -25.18 11.83
C LEU A 66 -4.99 -23.67 12.06
N SER A 67 -5.47 -22.83 11.13
CA SER A 67 -5.28 -21.37 11.11
C SER A 67 -3.96 -20.86 10.50
N ASP A 68 -3.43 -21.50 9.46
CA ASP A 68 -2.30 -20.94 8.69
C ASP A 68 -2.73 -19.69 7.90
N THR A 69 -1.80 -18.76 7.65
CA THR A 69 -2.03 -17.47 6.95
C THR A 69 -2.38 -17.62 5.46
N GLU A 70 -2.60 -18.84 4.97
CA GLU A 70 -2.72 -19.19 3.56
C GLU A 70 -4.18 -19.31 3.08
N GLY A 71 -5.15 -18.88 3.89
CA GLY A 71 -6.54 -18.73 3.50
C GLY A 71 -7.45 -19.92 3.83
N THR A 72 -8.75 -19.71 3.64
CA THR A 72 -9.81 -20.60 4.13
C THR A 72 -9.91 -21.95 3.42
N GLU A 73 -9.34 -22.09 2.23
CA GLU A 73 -9.37 -23.33 1.43
C GLU A 73 -8.40 -24.39 1.95
N LYS A 74 -7.22 -24.00 2.45
CA LYS A 74 -6.26 -24.95 3.05
C LYS A 74 -6.77 -25.49 4.39
N ASP A 75 -7.43 -24.65 5.19
CA ASP A 75 -8.09 -25.09 6.43
C ASP A 75 -9.13 -26.20 6.16
N ASP A 76 -9.87 -26.12 5.05
CA ASP A 76 -10.86 -27.15 4.68
C ASP A 76 -10.19 -28.48 4.26
N GLN A 77 -9.02 -28.40 3.61
CA GLN A 77 -8.19 -29.57 3.30
C GLN A 77 -7.62 -30.20 4.58
N HIS A 78 -7.10 -29.41 5.52
CA HIS A 78 -6.57 -29.90 6.80
C HIS A 78 -7.68 -30.55 7.64
N ILE A 79 -8.87 -29.94 7.70
CA ILE A 79 -10.05 -30.50 8.36
C ILE A 79 -10.43 -31.87 7.76
N THR A 80 -10.38 -32.00 6.43
CA THR A 80 -10.69 -33.28 5.75
C THR A 80 -9.67 -34.36 6.12
N LYS A 81 -8.38 -34.02 6.21
CA LYS A 81 -7.34 -34.96 6.66
C LYS A 81 -7.55 -35.42 8.10
N ILE A 82 -7.90 -34.49 9.00
CA ILE A 82 -8.20 -34.79 10.41
C ILE A 82 -9.39 -35.74 10.52
N ARG A 83 -10.45 -35.53 9.72
CA ARG A 83 -11.62 -36.41 9.69
C ARG A 83 -11.24 -37.84 9.28
N ASN A 84 -10.52 -37.98 8.16
CA ASN A 84 -10.11 -39.30 7.67
C ASN A 84 -9.23 -40.04 8.68
N ALA A 85 -8.32 -39.33 9.35
CA ALA A 85 -7.50 -39.92 10.40
C ALA A 85 -8.34 -40.36 11.61
N ALA A 86 -9.30 -39.54 12.06
CA ALA A 86 -10.21 -39.90 13.15
C ALA A 86 -11.04 -41.16 12.84
N GLU A 87 -11.58 -41.26 11.62
CA GLU A 87 -12.39 -42.41 11.17
C GLU A 87 -11.59 -43.73 11.15
N GLN A 88 -10.30 -43.67 10.81
CA GLN A 88 -9.43 -44.86 10.74
C GLN A 88 -8.96 -45.38 12.11
N THR A 89 -9.10 -44.59 13.19
CA THR A 89 -8.61 -44.99 14.52
C THR A 89 -9.57 -45.87 15.33
N GLY A 90 -10.81 -46.03 14.89
CA GLY A 90 -11.83 -46.92 15.47
C GLY A 90 -12.60 -46.33 16.66
N SER A 91 -11.94 -45.63 17.58
CA SER A 91 -12.59 -44.92 18.70
C SER A 91 -11.79 -43.71 19.18
N MET A 92 -12.47 -42.61 19.48
CA MET A 92 -11.87 -41.37 19.98
C MET A 92 -12.30 -41.11 21.43
N ALA A 93 -11.35 -40.83 22.32
CA ALA A 93 -11.64 -40.55 23.74
C ALA A 93 -11.86 -39.06 24.04
N GLY A 94 -11.19 -38.16 23.33
CA GLY A 94 -11.28 -36.73 23.55
C GLY A 94 -10.44 -35.93 22.56
N ILE A 95 -10.55 -34.62 22.63
CA ILE A 95 -9.83 -33.68 21.77
C ILE A 95 -8.91 -32.85 22.65
N ILE A 96 -7.65 -32.69 22.23
CA ILE A 96 -6.69 -31.81 22.89
C ILE A 96 -6.48 -30.59 22.00
N ILE A 97 -6.82 -29.40 22.50
CA ILE A 97 -6.51 -28.13 21.83
C ILE A 97 -5.29 -27.52 22.50
N VAL A 98 -4.26 -27.28 21.71
CA VAL A 98 -3.03 -26.63 22.17
C VAL A 98 -3.07 -25.15 21.79
N ILE A 99 -2.97 -24.26 22.78
CA ILE A 99 -3.09 -22.80 22.59
C ILE A 99 -1.87 -22.11 23.20
N ASN A 100 -1.37 -21.03 22.62
CA ASN A 100 -0.39 -20.18 23.30
C ASN A 100 -1.09 -19.41 24.44
N GLY A 101 -0.84 -19.79 25.69
CA GLY A 101 -1.54 -19.24 26.86
C GLY A 101 -1.11 -17.85 27.28
N THR A 102 -0.07 -17.29 26.67
CA THR A 102 0.36 -15.90 26.94
C THR A 102 -0.38 -14.86 26.12
N VAL A 103 -1.08 -15.29 25.05
CA VAL A 103 -1.93 -14.39 24.27
C VAL A 103 -3.21 -14.13 25.07
N ALA A 104 -3.68 -12.88 25.07
CA ALA A 104 -4.85 -12.51 25.87
C ALA A 104 -6.15 -13.19 25.41
N ARG A 105 -6.30 -13.46 24.10
CA ARG A 105 -7.55 -13.94 23.47
C ARG A 105 -7.29 -14.76 22.21
N ALA A 106 -8.28 -15.58 21.83
CA ALA A 106 -8.28 -16.28 20.54
C ALA A 106 -8.23 -15.31 19.34
N THR A 107 -7.39 -15.60 18.35
CA THR A 107 -7.38 -14.86 17.08
C THR A 107 -8.69 -15.10 16.30
N VAL A 108 -9.00 -14.21 15.35
CA VAL A 108 -10.16 -14.40 14.45
C VAL A 108 -10.06 -15.73 13.69
N ASN A 109 -8.85 -16.08 13.24
CA ASN A 109 -8.59 -17.35 12.55
C ASN A 109 -8.85 -18.55 13.47
N LEU A 110 -8.32 -18.54 14.70
CA LEU A 110 -8.57 -19.61 15.67
C LEU A 110 -10.06 -19.78 15.96
N ARG A 111 -10.81 -18.68 16.15
CA ARG A 111 -12.27 -18.75 16.35
C ARG A 111 -12.99 -19.35 15.15
N ASN A 112 -12.66 -18.92 13.94
CA ASN A 112 -13.25 -19.46 12.72
C ASN A 112 -12.94 -20.96 12.57
N THR A 113 -11.71 -21.37 12.83
CA THR A 113 -11.30 -22.78 12.84
C THR A 113 -12.08 -23.59 13.88
N LEU A 114 -12.22 -23.11 15.11
CA LEU A 114 -12.98 -23.79 16.17
C LEU A 114 -14.46 -23.95 15.82
N VAL A 115 -15.07 -22.95 15.17
CA VAL A 115 -16.44 -23.03 14.67
C VAL A 115 -16.56 -24.11 13.58
N ARG A 116 -15.58 -24.21 12.68
CA ARG A 116 -15.55 -25.25 11.64
C ARG A 116 -15.32 -26.65 12.23
N LEU A 117 -14.40 -26.79 13.18
CA LEU A 117 -14.15 -28.03 13.92
C LEU A 117 -15.42 -28.56 14.59
N ARG A 118 -16.18 -27.67 15.24
CA ARG A 118 -17.46 -28.01 15.87
C ARG A 118 -18.46 -28.59 14.86
N GLY A 119 -18.36 -28.21 13.58
CA GLY A 119 -19.26 -28.68 12.53
C GLY A 119 -19.27 -30.19 12.33
N PHE A 120 -18.14 -30.88 12.56
CA PHE A 120 -17.98 -32.32 12.30
C PHE A 120 -17.58 -33.15 13.52
N VAL A 121 -17.25 -32.52 14.66
CA VAL A 121 -16.99 -33.23 15.91
C VAL A 121 -18.31 -33.61 16.60
N PRO A 122 -18.53 -34.91 16.91
CA PRO A 122 -19.73 -35.35 17.64
C PRO A 122 -19.94 -34.60 18.95
N ASP A 123 -21.18 -34.25 19.28
CA ASP A 123 -21.51 -33.46 20.48
C ASP A 123 -21.02 -34.12 21.78
N ILE A 124 -20.94 -35.45 21.82
CA ILE A 124 -20.38 -36.22 22.95
C ILE A 124 -18.89 -35.89 23.17
N LEU A 125 -18.13 -35.66 22.10
CA LEU A 125 -16.70 -35.31 22.18
C LEU A 125 -16.46 -33.83 22.48
N LEU A 126 -17.46 -32.96 22.27
CA LEU A 126 -17.36 -31.56 22.69
C LEU A 126 -17.22 -31.43 24.22
N ASN A 127 -17.75 -32.40 24.98
CA ASN A 127 -17.62 -32.47 26.43
C ASN A 127 -16.29 -33.12 26.89
N ASN A 128 -15.58 -33.79 25.97
CA ASN A 128 -14.28 -34.42 26.22
C ASN A 128 -13.13 -33.56 25.70
N LEU A 129 -13.25 -32.25 25.88
CA LEU A 129 -12.26 -31.27 25.46
C LEU A 129 -11.24 -31.02 26.56
N ILE A 130 -9.96 -31.20 26.21
CA ILE A 130 -8.81 -30.82 27.02
C ILE A 130 -8.14 -29.63 26.36
N VAL A 131 -7.86 -28.57 27.13
CA VAL A 131 -7.12 -27.40 26.67
C VAL A 131 -5.74 -27.40 27.31
N VAL A 132 -4.71 -27.28 26.48
CA VAL A 132 -3.32 -27.19 26.92
C VAL A 132 -2.78 -25.82 26.53
N PHE A 133 -2.55 -24.98 27.53
CA PHE A 133 -1.89 -23.70 27.35
C PHE A 133 -0.37 -23.88 27.32
N THR A 134 0.25 -23.49 26.22
CA THR A 134 1.69 -23.57 26.00
C THR A 134 2.37 -22.20 26.17
N ASN A 135 3.69 -22.21 26.38
CA ASN A 135 4.54 -21.03 26.63
C ASN A 135 4.26 -20.30 27.95
N CYS A 136 3.49 -20.89 28.85
CA CYS A 136 3.14 -20.27 30.13
C CYS A 136 3.05 -21.30 31.26
N SER A 137 3.18 -20.80 32.48
CA SER A 137 2.75 -21.42 33.73
C SER A 137 1.33 -20.98 34.08
N VAL A 138 0.72 -21.60 35.11
CA VAL A 138 -0.57 -21.18 35.68
C VAL A 138 -0.58 -19.69 36.05
N SER A 139 0.54 -19.20 36.59
CA SER A 139 0.72 -17.81 37.02
C SER A 139 0.88 -16.83 35.86
N SER A 140 1.45 -17.26 34.73
CA SER A 140 1.71 -16.41 33.55
C SER A 140 0.70 -16.56 32.42
N ALA A 141 -0.26 -17.48 32.52
CA ALA A 141 -1.34 -17.60 31.56
C ALA A 141 -2.25 -16.36 31.59
N ASN A 142 -2.50 -15.79 30.42
CA ASN A 142 -3.29 -14.58 30.19
C ASN A 142 -4.48 -14.82 29.25
N PHE A 143 -4.73 -16.07 28.85
CA PHE A 143 -5.74 -16.36 27.85
C PHE A 143 -7.16 -16.38 28.43
N ASP A 144 -8.06 -15.62 27.80
CA ASP A 144 -9.49 -15.62 28.11
C ASP A 144 -10.19 -16.87 27.55
N LEU A 145 -10.57 -17.81 28.42
CA LEU A 145 -11.27 -19.04 28.05
C LEU A 145 -12.62 -18.80 27.38
N GLU A 146 -13.30 -17.68 27.69
CA GLU A 146 -14.57 -17.32 27.05
C GLU A 146 -14.41 -17.06 25.55
N SER A 147 -13.18 -16.75 25.10
CA SER A 147 -12.88 -16.59 23.68
C SER A 147 -12.93 -17.89 22.87
N LEU A 148 -13.06 -19.06 23.52
CA LEU A 148 -13.23 -20.38 22.89
C LEU A 148 -14.68 -20.75 22.62
N ARG A 149 -15.65 -19.90 22.99
CA ARG A 149 -17.06 -20.12 22.64
C ARG A 149 -17.20 -20.41 21.14
N PRO A 150 -18.02 -21.40 20.75
CA PRO A 150 -19.05 -22.07 21.55
C PRO A 150 -18.58 -23.34 22.30
N TRP A 151 -17.28 -23.63 22.36
CA TRP A 151 -16.77 -24.79 23.09
C TRP A 151 -16.82 -24.52 24.61
N THR A 152 -17.38 -25.46 25.37
CA THR A 152 -17.40 -25.38 26.84
C THR A 152 -16.24 -26.20 27.38
N VAL A 153 -15.35 -25.55 28.14
CA VAL A 153 -14.15 -26.20 28.71
C VAL A 153 -14.30 -26.21 30.22
N SER A 154 -14.27 -27.40 30.83
CA SER A 154 -14.20 -27.53 32.29
C SER A 154 -12.82 -27.09 32.77
N GLU A 155 -12.74 -26.31 33.84
CA GLU A 155 -11.47 -25.86 34.43
C GLU A 155 -10.57 -27.05 34.82
N GLU A 156 -11.15 -28.20 35.16
CA GLU A 156 -10.41 -29.43 35.49
C GLU A 156 -9.69 -30.07 34.29
N ASN A 157 -10.02 -29.62 33.07
CA ASN A 157 -9.45 -30.08 31.80
C ASN A 157 -8.53 -29.03 31.17
N VAL A 158 -8.10 -28.02 31.94
CA VAL A 158 -7.14 -27.00 31.50
C VAL A 158 -5.78 -27.25 32.13
N PHE A 159 -4.78 -27.45 31.29
CA PHE A 159 -3.40 -27.73 31.73
C PHE A 159 -2.42 -26.72 31.15
N TYR A 160 -1.31 -26.52 31.85
CA TYR A 160 -0.33 -25.48 31.51
C TYR A 160 1.03 -26.12 31.24
N MET A 161 1.68 -25.72 30.15
CA MET A 161 2.96 -26.26 29.74
C MET A 161 3.90 -25.14 29.32
N ASN A 162 5.01 -25.03 30.02
CA ASN A 162 6.10 -24.17 29.60
C ASN A 162 7.10 -25.00 28.77
N ASN A 163 7.26 -24.62 27.51
CA ASN A 163 8.11 -25.28 26.52
C ASN A 163 9.56 -24.74 26.49
N SER A 164 9.90 -23.79 27.37
CA SER A 164 11.23 -23.17 27.47
C SER A 164 12.37 -24.20 27.46
N ALA A 165 12.19 -25.32 28.17
CA ALA A 165 13.19 -26.38 28.32
C ALA A 165 13.63 -27.05 27.01
N LEU A 166 12.80 -27.05 25.97
CA LEU A 166 13.12 -27.62 24.65
C LEU A 166 13.37 -26.55 23.58
N SER A 167 13.27 -25.26 23.95
CA SER A 167 13.40 -24.12 23.03
C SER A 167 14.83 -23.62 22.87
N LYS A 168 15.74 -23.94 23.81
CA LYS A 168 17.13 -23.45 23.85
C LYS A 168 18.15 -24.59 23.67
N PRO A 169 19.29 -24.33 22.99
CA PRO A 169 20.34 -25.33 22.86
C PRO A 169 20.95 -25.65 24.23
N LYS A 170 21.28 -26.93 24.45
CA LYS A 170 21.81 -27.44 25.72
C LYS A 170 23.05 -26.67 26.20
N ASP A 171 23.93 -26.33 25.27
CA ASP A 171 25.19 -25.65 25.56
C ASP A 171 24.99 -24.24 26.16
N LEU A 172 23.87 -23.60 25.85
CA LEU A 172 23.52 -22.26 26.35
C LEU A 172 23.21 -22.27 27.86
N TRP A 173 22.49 -23.29 28.34
CA TRP A 173 21.97 -23.30 29.71
C TRP A 173 22.71 -24.23 30.66
N ILE A 174 23.50 -25.18 30.16
CA ILE A 174 24.18 -26.14 31.04
C ILE A 174 25.24 -25.47 31.94
N THR A 175 25.84 -24.37 31.48
CA THR A 175 26.86 -23.59 32.20
C THR A 175 26.28 -22.40 32.98
N ASN A 176 25.06 -21.94 32.65
CA ASN A 176 24.39 -20.86 33.35
C ASN A 176 23.51 -21.41 34.47
N LEU A 177 24.01 -21.39 35.71
CA LEU A 177 23.34 -21.96 36.89
C LEU A 177 21.91 -21.43 37.11
N ARG A 178 21.69 -20.14 36.84
CA ARG A 178 20.37 -19.51 37.00
C ARG A 178 19.39 -20.02 35.94
N MET A 179 19.80 -19.98 34.67
CA MET A 179 18.99 -20.49 33.57
C MET A 179 18.74 -22.00 33.69
N LYS A 180 19.73 -22.79 34.15
CA LYS A 180 19.56 -24.21 34.45
C LYS A 180 18.49 -24.44 35.52
N SER A 181 18.49 -23.65 36.59
CA SER A 181 17.48 -23.71 37.65
C SER A 181 16.08 -23.40 37.10
N ASP A 182 15.94 -22.31 36.35
CA ASP A 182 14.65 -21.89 35.77
C ASP A 182 14.08 -22.93 34.80
N LEU A 183 14.91 -23.47 33.91
CA LEU A 183 14.51 -24.52 32.97
C LEU A 183 14.20 -25.84 33.69
N SER A 184 14.90 -26.17 34.78
CA SER A 184 14.62 -27.35 35.60
C SER A 184 13.27 -27.25 36.29
N ASN A 185 12.97 -26.11 36.91
CA ASN A 185 11.67 -25.84 37.53
C ASN A 185 10.54 -25.90 36.48
N SER A 186 10.74 -25.24 35.34
CA SER A 186 9.81 -25.27 34.21
C SER A 186 9.58 -26.70 33.69
N TRP A 187 10.62 -27.52 33.61
CA TRP A 187 10.52 -28.92 33.16
C TRP A 187 9.70 -29.77 34.13
N GLN A 188 10.00 -29.69 35.43
CA GLN A 188 9.28 -30.45 36.45
C GLN A 188 7.80 -30.08 36.50
N GLU A 189 7.50 -28.78 36.38
CA GLU A 189 6.12 -28.29 36.32
C GLU A 189 5.39 -28.83 35.09
N SER A 190 5.97 -28.74 33.89
CA SER A 190 5.38 -29.29 32.68
C SER A 190 5.18 -30.82 32.77
N MET A 191 6.08 -31.57 33.42
CA MET A 191 5.90 -33.02 33.63
C MET A 191 4.76 -33.35 34.60
N ARG A 192 4.59 -32.54 35.65
CA ARG A 192 3.49 -32.65 36.60
C ARG A 192 2.14 -32.37 35.92
N GLU A 193 2.08 -31.35 35.08
CA GLU A 193 0.87 -30.99 34.32
C GLU A 193 0.52 -32.07 33.27
N ILE A 194 1.53 -32.66 32.59
CA ILE A 194 1.31 -33.83 31.73
C ILE A 194 0.74 -35.02 32.51
N ASN A 195 1.27 -35.30 33.72
CA ASN A 195 0.76 -36.38 34.54
C ASN A 195 -0.72 -36.17 34.91
N ASN A 196 -1.09 -34.95 35.33
CA ASN A 196 -2.46 -34.60 35.66
C ASN A 196 -3.38 -34.69 34.43
N MET A 197 -2.88 -34.27 33.26
CA MET A 197 -3.60 -34.37 31.99
C MET A 197 -3.89 -35.84 31.65
N ILE A 198 -2.91 -36.74 31.78
CA ILE A 198 -3.13 -38.18 31.56
C ILE A 198 -4.20 -38.72 32.52
N LEU A 199 -4.15 -38.37 33.80
CA LEU A 199 -5.17 -38.78 34.77
C LEU A 199 -6.58 -38.24 34.43
N SER A 200 -6.68 -37.07 33.81
CA SER A 200 -7.95 -36.56 33.29
C SER A 200 -8.41 -37.34 32.04
N MET A 201 -7.50 -37.62 31.10
CA MET A 201 -7.80 -38.42 29.90
C MET A 201 -8.36 -39.80 30.24
N GLU A 202 -7.89 -40.42 31.32
CA GLU A 202 -8.36 -41.72 31.79
C GLU A 202 -9.81 -41.72 32.29
N LYS A 203 -10.39 -40.54 32.58
CA LYS A 203 -11.78 -40.38 33.01
C LYS A 203 -12.73 -40.14 31.83
N LEU A 204 -12.21 -39.89 30.62
CA LEU A 204 -13.01 -39.60 29.44
C LEU A 204 -13.58 -40.89 28.82
N GLY A 205 -14.87 -40.87 28.46
CA GLY A 205 -15.50 -41.97 27.73
C GLY A 205 -15.10 -42.00 26.25
N SER A 206 -14.95 -43.19 25.67
CA SER A 206 -14.62 -43.33 24.24
C SER A 206 -15.87 -43.35 23.35
N VAL A 207 -15.81 -42.65 22.22
CA VAL A 207 -16.85 -42.64 21.18
C VAL A 207 -16.38 -43.45 19.98
N ALA A 208 -17.26 -44.27 19.40
CA ALA A 208 -16.96 -45.07 18.23
C ALA A 208 -16.82 -44.20 16.96
N ALA A 209 -15.89 -44.57 16.07
CA ALA A 209 -15.52 -43.78 14.90
C ALA A 209 -16.66 -43.61 13.87
N ASN A 210 -17.66 -44.49 13.86
CA ASN A 210 -18.83 -44.38 12.98
C ASN A 210 -19.69 -43.13 13.25
N ALA A 211 -19.64 -42.57 14.47
CA ALA A 211 -20.33 -41.33 14.82
C ALA A 211 -19.84 -40.10 14.03
N PHE A 212 -18.62 -40.13 13.49
CA PHE A 212 -18.11 -39.05 12.62
C PHE A 212 -18.68 -39.12 11.20
N GLY A 213 -18.95 -40.33 10.70
CA GLY A 213 -19.54 -40.56 9.37
C GLY A 213 -21.03 -40.25 9.31
N GLU A 214 -21.79 -40.58 10.36
CA GLU A 214 -23.25 -40.39 10.43
C GLU A 214 -23.65 -38.90 10.49
N MET A 215 -22.88 -38.05 11.20
CA MET A 215 -23.14 -36.60 11.24
C MET A 215 -22.87 -35.88 9.91
N SER A 216 -21.99 -36.44 9.08
CA SER A 216 -21.62 -35.86 7.77
C SER A 216 -22.78 -35.91 6.77
N GLN A 217 -23.69 -36.88 6.92
CA GLN A 217 -24.88 -37.03 6.07
C GLN A 217 -26.06 -36.14 6.52
N GLU A 218 -26.28 -36.00 7.84
CA GLU A 218 -27.41 -35.21 8.38
C GLU A 218 -27.22 -33.69 8.28
N ARG A 219 -25.99 -33.17 8.49
CA ARG A 219 -25.75 -31.70 8.49
C ARG A 219 -25.42 -31.12 7.11
N ALA A 220 -24.96 -31.93 6.14
CA ALA A 220 -24.81 -31.50 4.75
C ALA A 220 -26.16 -31.06 4.14
N GLN A 221 -27.26 -31.75 4.50
CA GLN A 221 -28.61 -31.39 4.09
C GLN A 221 -29.14 -30.12 4.80
N GLY A 222 -28.67 -29.84 6.02
CA GLY A 222 -29.06 -28.64 6.79
C GLY A 222 -28.32 -27.34 6.43
N ILE A 223 -27.08 -27.44 5.94
CA ILE A 223 -26.26 -26.26 5.56
C ILE A 223 -26.75 -25.65 4.22
N GLU A 224 -27.25 -26.48 3.31
CA GLU A 224 -27.84 -26.03 2.04
C GLU A 224 -29.19 -25.31 2.26
N ALA A 225 -29.93 -25.69 3.31
CA ALA A 225 -31.15 -25.01 3.74
C ALA A 225 -30.87 -23.66 4.45
N LYS A 226 -29.79 -23.56 5.25
CA LYS A 226 -29.40 -22.29 5.91
C LYS A 226 -28.76 -21.26 4.97
N ARG A 227 -28.05 -21.70 3.92
CA ARG A 227 -27.54 -20.79 2.88
C ARG A 227 -28.67 -20.10 2.10
N LYS A 228 -29.80 -20.77 1.86
CA LYS A 228 -30.98 -20.16 1.22
C LYS A 228 -31.76 -19.20 2.13
N SER A 229 -31.61 -19.31 3.45
CA SER A 229 -32.28 -18.44 4.43
C SER A 229 -31.50 -17.16 4.76
N ASN A 230 -30.17 -17.16 4.60
CA ASN A 230 -29.31 -16.02 4.95
C ASN A 230 -29.15 -14.97 3.84
N ASP A 231 -29.69 -15.20 2.64
CA ASP A 231 -29.78 -14.19 1.57
C ASP A 231 -31.00 -13.25 1.70
N MET A 232 -31.85 -13.43 2.72
CA MET A 232 -33.03 -12.59 2.99
C MET A 232 -32.98 -11.82 4.33
N ASN A 233 -31.79 -11.44 4.81
CA ASN A 233 -31.69 -10.50 5.92
C ASN A 233 -30.43 -9.61 5.84
N LYS A 234 -30.36 -8.79 4.79
CA LYS A 234 -29.57 -7.56 4.74
C LYS A 234 -30.53 -6.39 4.53
N ASN A 235 -31.14 -5.89 5.60
CA ASN A 235 -31.73 -4.55 5.66
C ASN A 235 -32.34 -4.29 7.03
N THR A 236 -31.53 -3.92 8.03
CA THR A 236 -31.95 -2.97 9.08
C THR A 236 -30.75 -2.59 9.93
N GLU A 237 -30.18 -1.40 9.68
CA GLU A 237 -29.59 -0.52 10.70
C GLU A 237 -29.26 0.82 10.03
N ARG A 238 -30.25 1.73 10.08
CA ARG A 238 -30.09 3.17 9.88
C ARG A 238 -30.98 3.86 10.90
N HIS A 239 -30.46 4.94 11.47
CA HIS A 239 -31.07 5.93 12.38
C HIS A 239 -30.78 5.75 13.85
N LEU A 240 -29.86 6.57 14.36
CA LEU A 240 -30.09 7.46 15.49
C LEU A 240 -28.96 8.51 15.55
N ASP A 241 -29.08 9.52 14.70
CA ASP A 241 -28.40 10.82 14.84
C ASP A 241 -29.50 11.89 14.77
N ASP A 242 -29.89 12.42 15.93
CA ASP A 242 -30.29 13.82 16.14
C ASP A 242 -30.89 13.95 17.54
N LEU A 243 -30.21 14.73 18.40
CA LEU A 243 -30.76 15.80 19.23
C LEU A 243 -29.71 16.18 20.29
N LEU A 244 -29.03 17.31 20.07
CA LEU A 244 -29.03 18.46 20.97
C LEU A 244 -28.00 19.50 20.48
N GLN A 245 -28.47 20.40 19.61
CA GLN A 245 -27.93 21.75 19.54
C GLN A 245 -28.60 22.59 20.64
N ASN A 246 -27.80 23.26 21.46
CA ASN A 246 -28.04 24.64 21.86
C ASN A 246 -26.71 25.21 22.37
N GLY A 247 -26.26 26.29 21.73
CA GLY A 247 -25.01 26.96 22.05
C GLY A 247 -25.06 27.79 23.32
N ASN A 248 -23.89 28.25 23.75
CA ASN A 248 -23.64 29.63 24.15
C ASN A 248 -22.13 29.94 24.22
N GLU A 249 -21.85 31.23 24.05
CA GLU A 249 -20.58 31.89 23.82
C GLU A 249 -19.52 31.82 24.94
N VAL A 250 -18.32 32.18 24.47
CA VAL A 250 -17.01 32.41 25.09
C VAL A 250 -17.04 33.33 26.33
N VAL A 251 -16.25 32.97 27.34
CA VAL A 251 -15.52 33.94 28.19
C VAL A 251 -14.09 33.43 28.40
N LEU A 252 -13.13 34.21 27.91
CA LEU A 252 -11.69 34.09 28.19
C LEU A 252 -11.42 34.65 29.58
N ASP A 253 -10.77 33.89 30.44
CA ASP A 253 -10.07 34.46 31.58
C ASP A 253 -8.58 34.12 31.50
N ASN A 254 -7.80 35.17 31.26
CA ASN A 254 -6.35 35.15 31.17
C ASN A 254 -5.76 35.06 32.59
N THR A 255 -5.04 33.98 32.89
CA THR A 255 -4.02 34.05 33.94
C THR A 255 -2.80 33.24 33.52
N VAL A 256 -1.82 33.94 32.96
CA VAL A 256 -0.49 33.42 32.66
C VAL A 256 0.25 33.26 33.97
N ILE A 257 0.38 32.03 34.48
CA ILE A 257 1.36 31.70 35.50
C ILE A 257 2.68 31.39 34.78
N ARG A 258 3.60 32.36 34.75
CA ARG A 258 4.99 32.12 34.37
C ARG A 258 5.68 31.38 35.52
N THR A 259 5.90 30.08 35.37
CA THR A 259 6.88 29.36 36.18
C THR A 259 8.25 29.45 35.51
N SER A 260 9.22 29.85 36.32
CA SER A 260 10.63 30.05 36.00
C SER A 260 11.27 28.83 35.35
N ALA A 261 11.95 29.04 34.23
CA ALA A 261 12.76 28.03 33.55
C ALA A 261 13.86 27.48 34.48
N SER A 262 13.74 26.20 34.81
CA SER A 262 14.86 25.36 35.23
C SER A 262 15.82 25.13 34.05
N PRO A 263 17.09 24.71 34.28
CA PRO A 263 18.09 24.51 33.23
C PRO A 263 17.60 23.53 32.16
N PRO A 264 18.16 23.51 30.93
CA PRO A 264 17.69 22.64 29.87
C PRO A 264 17.87 21.18 30.32
N SER A 265 16.76 20.54 30.63
CA SER A 265 16.73 19.13 30.95
C SER A 265 17.02 18.34 29.68
N ILE A 266 17.87 17.31 29.79
CA ILE A 266 18.15 16.41 28.66
C ILE A 266 16.83 15.72 28.29
N LEU A 267 16.35 15.95 27.08
CA LEU A 267 15.10 15.43 26.56
C LEU A 267 15.36 14.17 25.73
N HIS A 268 14.65 13.10 26.05
CA HIS A 268 14.68 11.84 25.33
C HIS A 268 13.30 11.57 24.73
N ASN A 269 13.16 11.64 23.40
CA ASN A 269 11.92 11.25 22.73
C ASN A 269 12.07 9.83 22.18
N ILE A 270 11.13 8.95 22.54
CA ILE A 270 11.17 7.53 22.24
C ILE A 270 9.89 7.12 21.53
N LEU A 271 10.01 6.58 20.32
CA LEU A 271 8.89 6.10 19.55
C LEU A 271 8.61 4.62 19.90
N VAL A 272 7.36 4.27 20.22
CA VAL A 272 6.96 2.90 20.57
C VAL A 272 6.10 2.31 19.45
N ILE A 273 6.58 1.25 18.81
CA ILE A 273 5.92 0.58 17.69
C ILE A 273 5.73 -0.92 17.96
N GLY A 274 4.74 -1.52 17.31
CA GLY A 274 4.42 -2.94 17.47
C GLY A 274 3.01 -3.27 17.04
N GLU A 275 2.75 -4.55 16.79
CA GLU A 275 1.43 -5.02 16.35
C GLU A 275 0.35 -4.82 17.43
N THR A 276 -0.90 -4.89 17.02
CA THR A 276 -2.03 -4.99 17.95
C THR A 276 -1.87 -6.24 18.82
N GLY A 277 -1.98 -6.09 20.15
CA GLY A 277 -1.82 -7.20 21.09
C GLY A 277 -0.38 -7.59 21.42
N SER A 278 0.64 -6.91 20.87
CA SER A 278 2.06 -7.11 21.23
C SER A 278 2.44 -6.65 22.64
N GLY A 279 1.57 -5.85 23.30
CA GLY A 279 1.78 -5.39 24.67
C GLY A 279 2.31 -3.95 24.82
N LYS A 280 2.22 -3.10 23.78
CA LYS A 280 2.63 -1.67 23.84
C LYS A 280 2.03 -0.91 25.03
N SER A 281 0.71 -0.87 25.15
CA SER A 281 0.03 -0.19 26.25
C SER A 281 0.40 -0.78 27.62
N THR A 282 0.67 -2.09 27.66
CA THR A 282 1.16 -2.75 28.88
C THR A 282 2.59 -2.29 29.22
N LEU A 283 3.46 -2.12 28.23
CA LEU A 283 4.80 -1.56 28.42
C LEU A 283 4.73 -0.12 28.97
N ILE A 284 3.83 0.72 28.45
CA ILE A 284 3.60 2.09 28.99
C ILE A 284 3.19 2.04 30.47
N ASN A 285 2.29 1.13 30.85
CA ASN A 285 1.92 0.95 32.25
C ASN A 285 3.11 0.48 33.11
N TYR A 286 3.95 -0.42 32.62
CA TYR A 286 5.15 -0.85 33.32
C TYR A 286 6.18 0.29 33.47
N LEU A 287 6.37 1.12 32.43
CA LEU A 287 7.17 2.33 32.51
C LEU A 287 6.61 3.31 33.55
N THR A 288 5.30 3.49 33.58
CA THR A 288 4.61 4.30 34.60
C THR A 288 4.92 3.80 36.00
N ASN A 289 4.89 2.49 36.23
CA ASN A 289 5.26 1.88 37.51
C ASN A 289 6.73 2.12 37.86
N TYR A 290 7.64 1.98 36.89
CA TYR A 290 9.06 2.23 37.09
C TYR A 290 9.34 3.70 37.48
N PHE A 291 8.72 4.66 36.79
CA PHE A 291 8.93 6.09 37.05
C PHE A 291 8.20 6.61 38.30
N LYS A 292 7.03 6.04 38.63
CA LYS A 292 6.19 6.48 39.75
C LYS A 292 6.33 5.62 41.02
N GLY A 293 7.18 4.59 41.00
CA GLY A 293 7.45 3.72 42.14
C GLY A 293 6.29 2.79 42.51
N GLY A 294 5.60 2.23 41.52
CA GLY A 294 4.50 1.28 41.73
C GLY A 294 4.97 -0.12 42.14
N SER A 295 4.05 -0.90 42.70
CA SER A 295 4.31 -2.29 43.13
C SER A 295 3.27 -3.25 42.54
N VAL A 296 3.55 -4.56 42.58
CA VAL A 296 2.61 -5.60 42.15
C VAL A 296 1.26 -5.52 42.89
N GLU A 297 1.27 -5.08 44.16
CA GLU A 297 0.06 -4.98 44.97
C GLU A 297 -0.68 -3.65 44.79
N GLU A 298 0.06 -2.60 44.41
CA GLU A 298 -0.43 -1.24 44.19
C GLU A 298 0.17 -0.67 42.90
N PRO A 299 -0.27 -1.17 41.72
CA PRO A 299 0.29 -0.71 40.47
C PRO A 299 -0.19 0.70 40.12
N ARG A 300 0.70 1.49 39.52
CA ARG A 300 0.39 2.78 38.88
C ARG A 300 0.01 2.53 37.43
N ILE A 301 -1.15 3.02 37.01
CA ILE A 301 -1.78 2.68 35.75
C ILE A 301 -2.08 3.98 35.01
N ALA A 302 -1.43 4.18 33.87
CA ALA A 302 -1.70 5.29 32.96
C ALA A 302 -2.83 4.93 32.00
N ILE A 303 -2.79 3.71 31.45
CA ILE A 303 -3.77 3.22 30.47
C ILE A 303 -4.66 2.17 31.14
N PRO A 304 -5.98 2.38 31.21
CA PRO A 304 -6.89 1.43 31.85
C PRO A 304 -6.85 0.07 31.13
N THR A 305 -6.84 -1.01 31.91
CA THR A 305 -6.90 -2.39 31.41
C THR A 305 -8.20 -3.06 31.82
N GLN A 306 -8.42 -4.31 31.38
CA GLN A 306 -9.59 -5.09 31.76
C GLN A 306 -9.76 -5.24 33.29
N TYR A 307 -8.65 -5.26 34.04
CA TYR A 307 -8.65 -5.51 35.48
C TYR A 307 -8.23 -4.32 36.33
N HIS A 308 -7.67 -3.26 35.72
CA HIS A 308 -7.12 -2.12 36.44
C HIS A 308 -7.60 -0.80 35.83
N GLN A 309 -8.18 0.05 36.67
CA GLN A 309 -8.55 1.42 36.30
C GLN A 309 -7.32 2.33 36.31
N ALA A 310 -7.36 3.42 35.53
CA ALA A 310 -6.30 4.41 35.51
C ALA A 310 -6.17 5.10 36.88
N THR A 311 -4.94 5.13 37.41
CA THR A 311 -4.60 5.81 38.67
C THR A 311 -3.80 7.09 38.42
N GLU A 312 -3.06 7.16 37.32
CA GLU A 312 -2.32 8.33 36.89
C GLU A 312 -3.13 9.09 35.82
N LYS A 313 -3.34 10.39 36.01
CA LYS A 313 -4.06 11.23 35.03
C LYS A 313 -3.09 11.68 33.94
N HIS A 314 -3.17 11.08 32.77
CA HIS A 314 -2.64 11.63 31.53
C HIS A 314 -3.80 12.21 30.70
N GLN A 315 -3.54 13.23 29.87
CA GLN A 315 -4.54 13.73 28.92
C GLN A 315 -4.75 12.66 27.83
N THR A 316 -5.67 11.72 28.06
CA THR A 316 -6.00 10.65 27.10
C THR A 316 -7.39 10.88 26.51
N SER A 317 -7.49 10.73 25.19
CA SER A 317 -8.75 10.73 24.42
C SER A 317 -9.50 9.39 24.48
N GLU A 318 -9.08 8.47 25.35
CA GLU A 318 -9.62 7.10 25.45
C GLU A 318 -10.90 7.02 26.30
N LEU A 319 -11.99 7.61 25.83
CA LEU A 319 -13.34 7.41 26.39
C LEU A 319 -14.11 6.40 25.52
N ASN A 320 -13.85 5.10 25.65
CA ASN A 320 -14.84 4.05 25.32
C ASN A 320 -14.43 2.66 25.87
N LEU A 321 -15.16 2.18 26.87
CA LEU A 321 -14.86 0.93 27.60
C LEU A 321 -15.54 -0.34 27.05
N HIS A 322 -16.22 -0.30 25.89
CA HIS A 322 -17.11 -1.40 25.46
C HIS A 322 -16.83 -2.09 24.12
N ASP A 323 -15.81 -1.71 23.36
CA ASP A 323 -15.40 -2.47 22.17
C ASP A 323 -13.87 -2.64 22.14
N VAL A 324 -13.40 -3.87 22.00
CA VAL A 324 -11.99 -4.26 22.17
C VAL A 324 -11.50 -5.02 20.94
N THR A 325 -12.26 -4.98 19.84
CA THR A 325 -11.91 -5.58 18.55
C THR A 325 -11.34 -4.59 17.54
N LYS A 326 -11.31 -3.30 17.89
CA LYS A 326 -10.67 -2.22 17.14
C LYS A 326 -9.56 -1.61 17.98
N SER A 327 -8.48 -1.19 17.34
CA SER A 327 -7.38 -0.46 17.96
C SER A 327 -7.95 0.71 18.77
N LYS A 328 -7.55 0.79 20.05
CA LYS A 328 -8.05 1.76 21.03
C LYS A 328 -7.35 3.12 20.97
N THR A 329 -6.52 3.36 19.96
CA THR A 329 -5.74 4.59 19.76
C THR A 329 -5.93 5.05 18.33
N SER A 330 -6.78 6.05 18.08
CA SER A 330 -6.90 6.68 16.76
C SER A 330 -5.80 7.72 16.51
N GLU A 331 -5.08 8.15 17.55
CA GLU A 331 -4.03 9.17 17.53
C GLU A 331 -2.81 8.75 18.37
N CYS A 332 -1.62 9.27 18.03
CA CYS A 332 -0.41 9.02 18.81
C CYS A 332 -0.51 9.74 20.15
N THR A 333 -0.17 9.06 21.25
CA THR A 333 -0.24 9.64 22.61
C THR A 333 1.16 9.75 23.19
N VAL A 334 1.49 10.90 23.77
CA VAL A 334 2.78 11.15 24.40
C VAL A 334 2.65 10.95 25.91
N TYR A 335 3.49 10.08 26.47
CA TYR A 335 3.62 9.85 27.90
C TYR A 335 4.93 10.44 28.39
N ASP A 336 4.84 11.50 29.19
CA ASP A 336 5.98 12.20 29.75
C ASP A 336 6.36 11.67 31.14
N PHE A 337 7.64 11.43 31.34
CA PHE A 337 8.22 11.07 32.63
C PHE A 337 9.47 11.89 32.91
N THR A 338 9.69 12.20 34.18
CA THR A 338 10.90 12.90 34.63
C THR A 338 11.60 12.07 35.69
N LYS A 339 12.91 11.83 35.49
CA LYS A 339 13.77 11.12 36.44
C LYS A 339 15.17 11.70 36.36
N ASP A 340 15.80 11.96 37.50
CA ASP A 340 17.20 12.41 37.59
C ASP A 340 17.54 13.63 36.69
N ASN A 341 16.65 14.63 36.65
CA ASN A 341 16.75 15.84 35.80
C ASN A 341 16.73 15.57 34.27
N ARG A 342 16.27 14.39 33.86
CA ARG A 342 16.04 14.01 32.46
C ARG A 342 14.56 13.83 32.21
N HIS A 343 14.13 14.16 30.98
CA HIS A 343 12.75 13.99 30.55
C HIS A 343 12.68 12.89 29.49
N TYR A 344 11.73 11.98 29.65
CA TYR A 344 11.49 10.86 28.74
C TYR A 344 10.06 10.98 28.20
N ASN A 345 9.94 11.15 26.89
CA ASN A 345 8.67 11.19 26.19
C ASN A 345 8.51 9.89 25.40
N PHE A 346 7.58 9.03 25.83
CA PHE A 346 7.23 7.83 25.09
C PHE A 346 6.02 8.13 24.20
N ILE A 347 6.23 8.02 22.89
CA ILE A 347 5.20 8.27 21.87
C ILE A 347 4.59 6.91 21.54
N ASP A 348 3.44 6.62 22.15
CA ASP A 348 2.68 5.40 21.87
C ASP A 348 1.96 5.57 20.52
N THR A 349 2.19 4.60 19.64
CA THR A 349 1.63 4.60 18.29
C THR A 349 0.48 3.60 18.20
N PRO A 350 -0.57 3.89 17.41
CA PRO A 350 -1.62 2.93 17.13
C PRO A 350 -1.09 1.57 16.66
N GLY A 351 -1.79 0.49 17.03
CA GLY A 351 -1.43 -0.85 16.56
C GLY A 351 -1.37 -0.92 15.03
N LEU A 352 -0.21 -1.32 14.50
CA LEU A 352 0.12 -1.24 13.07
C LEU A 352 -0.58 -2.28 12.19
N SER A 353 -1.54 -3.05 12.71
CA SER A 353 -2.26 -4.09 11.96
C SER A 353 -3.62 -4.37 12.58
N ASP A 354 -4.52 -3.39 12.47
CA ASP A 354 -5.96 -3.63 12.68
C ASP A 354 -6.54 -4.18 11.38
N THR A 355 -7.48 -5.11 11.47
CA THR A 355 -7.94 -6.02 10.39
C THR A 355 -8.68 -5.37 9.21
N GLU A 356 -8.27 -4.19 8.72
CA GLU A 356 -8.99 -3.40 7.71
C GLU A 356 -8.12 -2.87 6.56
N GLY A 357 -7.17 -3.69 6.08
CA GLY A 357 -6.52 -3.51 4.78
C GLY A 357 -5.31 -2.56 4.73
N THR A 358 -4.58 -2.60 3.62
CA THR A 358 -3.28 -1.93 3.41
C THR A 358 -3.34 -0.40 3.40
N GLU A 359 -4.51 0.18 3.18
CA GLU A 359 -4.72 1.64 3.13
C GLU A 359 -4.68 2.31 4.51
N LYS A 360 -5.10 1.59 5.57
CA LYS A 360 -5.01 2.11 6.95
C LYS A 360 -3.57 2.07 7.48
N ASP A 361 -2.78 1.09 7.03
CA ASP A 361 -1.37 0.99 7.41
C ASP A 361 -0.57 2.21 6.90
N ASP A 362 -0.89 2.71 5.69
CA ASP A 362 -0.28 3.93 5.14
C ASP A 362 -0.63 5.17 5.96
N GLN A 363 -1.86 5.24 6.48
CA GLN A 363 -2.30 6.32 7.37
C GLN A 363 -1.58 6.24 8.73
N HIS A 364 -1.41 5.03 9.30
CA HIS A 364 -0.69 4.84 10.55
C HIS A 364 0.79 5.21 10.44
N ILE A 365 1.45 4.82 9.35
CA ILE A 365 2.85 5.19 9.11
C ILE A 365 3.02 6.69 8.90
N THR A 366 2.08 7.32 8.20
CA THR A 366 2.07 8.79 8.05
C THR A 366 1.94 9.48 9.40
N LYS A 367 1.08 8.98 10.30
CA LYS A 367 0.94 9.51 11.67
C LYS A 367 2.22 9.33 12.49
N ILE A 368 2.87 8.17 12.39
CA ILE A 368 4.15 7.91 13.04
C ILE A 368 5.22 8.88 12.56
N ARG A 369 5.28 9.12 11.24
CA ARG A 369 6.22 10.08 10.64
C ARG A 369 5.98 11.49 11.14
N ASN A 370 4.74 11.97 11.13
CA ASN A 370 4.41 13.31 11.60
C ASN A 370 4.75 13.47 13.08
N ALA A 371 4.40 12.48 13.91
CA ALA A 371 4.75 12.49 15.34
C ALA A 371 6.28 12.49 15.56
N ALA A 372 7.03 11.77 14.73
CA ALA A 372 8.49 11.80 14.75
C ALA A 372 9.05 13.19 14.38
N GLU A 373 8.56 13.80 13.31
CA GLU A 373 8.99 15.12 12.82
C GLU A 373 8.75 16.23 13.86
N GLU A 374 7.57 16.26 14.49
CA GLU A 374 7.16 17.28 15.46
C GLU A 374 8.02 17.30 16.74
N THR A 375 8.72 16.21 17.05
CA THR A 375 9.49 16.08 18.30
C THR A 375 10.85 16.78 18.29
N GLY A 376 11.35 17.21 17.13
CA GLY A 376 12.64 17.91 16.95
C GLY A 376 13.90 17.04 17.12
N SER A 377 13.89 16.04 18.00
CA SER A 377 15.01 15.12 18.20
C SER A 377 14.52 13.77 18.71
N MET A 378 15.01 12.65 18.18
CA MET A 378 14.60 11.30 18.58
C MET A 378 15.77 10.51 19.16
N THR A 379 15.57 9.91 20.33
CA THR A 379 16.59 9.11 21.01
C THR A 379 16.55 7.66 20.57
N ALA A 380 15.37 7.02 20.51
CA ALA A 380 15.27 5.60 20.21
C ALA A 380 13.91 5.22 19.62
N ILE A 381 13.88 4.08 18.94
CA ILE A 381 12.65 3.40 18.51
C ILE A 381 12.56 2.07 19.24
N ILE A 382 11.49 1.86 20.01
CA ILE A 382 11.19 0.59 20.67
C ILE A 382 10.26 -0.24 19.79
N ILE A 383 10.71 -1.43 19.40
CA ILE A 383 9.89 -2.45 18.78
C ILE A 383 9.38 -3.41 19.85
N VAL A 384 8.06 -3.42 20.07
CA VAL A 384 7.38 -4.28 21.04
C VAL A 384 6.87 -5.53 20.34
N ILE A 385 7.32 -6.70 20.80
CA ILE A 385 7.02 -8.00 20.19
C ILE A 385 6.61 -8.97 21.30
N ASN A 386 5.64 -9.84 21.04
CA ASN A 386 5.36 -10.94 21.97
C ASN A 386 6.49 -11.99 21.90
N GLY A 387 7.27 -12.12 22.97
CA GLY A 387 8.44 -12.99 22.98
C GLY A 387 8.14 -14.49 23.07
N THR A 388 6.88 -14.89 23.31
CA THR A 388 6.51 -16.33 23.32
C THR A 388 6.23 -16.90 21.94
N VAL A 389 6.00 -16.04 20.95
CA VAL A 389 5.88 -16.50 19.56
C VAL A 389 7.26 -16.81 19.00
N ALA A 390 7.38 -17.88 18.22
CA ALA A 390 8.67 -18.36 17.73
C ALA A 390 9.20 -17.55 16.53
N ARG A 391 8.33 -16.81 15.83
CA ARG A 391 8.64 -16.11 14.57
C ARG A 391 7.93 -14.76 14.53
N ALA A 392 8.51 -13.80 13.81
CA ALA A 392 7.79 -12.62 13.37
C ALA A 392 6.60 -13.02 12.50
N THR A 393 5.44 -12.45 12.79
CA THR A 393 4.22 -12.54 11.98
C THR A 393 4.44 -11.83 10.63
N VAL A 394 3.67 -12.22 9.61
CA VAL A 394 3.68 -11.55 8.29
C VAL A 394 3.36 -10.06 8.45
N ASN A 395 2.44 -9.73 9.35
CA ASN A 395 2.03 -8.37 9.65
C ASN A 395 3.17 -7.53 10.25
N LEU A 396 3.92 -8.06 11.22
CA LEU A 396 5.09 -7.41 11.79
C LEU A 396 6.17 -7.21 10.74
N ARG A 397 6.44 -8.22 9.91
CA ARG A 397 7.41 -8.12 8.81
C ARG A 397 7.02 -7.01 7.83
N ASN A 398 5.76 -6.99 7.38
CA ASN A 398 5.24 -5.97 6.46
C ASN A 398 5.35 -4.56 7.07
N THR A 399 5.00 -4.44 8.35
CA THR A 399 5.08 -3.19 9.10
C THR A 399 6.52 -2.67 9.18
N LEU A 400 7.46 -3.55 9.55
CA LEU A 400 8.88 -3.22 9.62
C LEU A 400 9.43 -2.83 8.24
N THR A 401 9.06 -3.54 7.18
CA THR A 401 9.46 -3.18 5.80
C THR A 401 8.99 -1.78 5.42
N ARG A 402 7.74 -1.41 5.75
CA ARG A 402 7.22 -0.07 5.43
C ARG A 402 7.82 1.03 6.32
N LEU A 403 8.07 0.73 7.60
CA LEU A 403 8.78 1.65 8.50
C LEU A 403 10.20 1.91 8.05
N ARG A 404 10.88 0.92 7.46
CA ARG A 404 12.23 1.08 6.89
C ARG A 404 12.26 2.16 5.82
N GLY A 405 11.21 2.22 4.99
CA GLY A 405 11.02 3.27 4.00
C GLY A 405 10.60 4.63 4.59
N SER A 406 10.41 4.76 5.90
CA SER A 406 9.87 5.98 6.51
C SER A 406 10.74 6.54 7.63
N VAL A 407 11.81 5.85 8.00
CA VAL A 407 12.69 6.18 9.12
C VAL A 407 14.13 6.33 8.61
N PRO A 408 14.82 7.44 8.92
CA PRO A 408 16.24 7.63 8.63
C PRO A 408 17.11 6.47 9.13
N ASP A 409 18.08 6.05 8.32
CA ASP A 409 18.96 4.92 8.66
C ASP A 409 19.75 5.17 9.96
N ILE A 410 20.02 6.43 10.28
CA ILE A 410 20.71 6.84 11.52
C ILE A 410 19.92 6.39 12.76
N LEU A 411 18.58 6.34 12.70
CA LEU A 411 17.72 5.86 13.78
C LEU A 411 17.59 4.35 13.85
N LEU A 412 17.95 3.63 12.78
CA LEU A 412 18.06 2.17 12.82
C LEU A 412 19.18 1.73 13.78
N ASN A 413 20.17 2.58 14.05
CA ASN A 413 21.21 2.26 15.04
C ASN A 413 20.70 2.41 16.50
N ASN A 414 19.58 3.11 16.69
CA ASN A 414 18.97 3.38 18.01
C ASN A 414 17.72 2.53 18.24
N LEU A 415 17.72 1.31 17.71
CA LEU A 415 16.62 0.36 17.89
C LEU A 415 16.76 -0.39 19.20
N ILE A 416 15.63 -0.50 19.90
CA ILE A 416 15.47 -1.30 21.11
C ILE A 416 14.35 -2.30 20.85
N VAL A 417 14.56 -3.56 21.20
CA VAL A 417 13.52 -4.59 21.11
C VAL A 417 13.07 -4.96 22.52
N VAL A 418 11.76 -4.89 22.75
CA VAL A 418 11.15 -5.35 24.01
C VAL A 418 10.29 -6.57 23.72
N LEU A 419 10.73 -7.72 24.22
CA LEU A 419 10.02 -8.99 24.14
C LEU A 419 9.08 -9.13 25.34
N THR A 420 7.78 -9.01 25.09
CA THR A 420 6.72 -9.07 26.11
C THR A 420 6.21 -10.49 26.36
N ASN A 421 5.49 -10.69 27.46
CA ASN A 421 4.97 -11.98 27.92
C ASN A 421 6.04 -13.06 28.17
N CYS A 422 7.30 -12.70 28.27
CA CYS A 422 8.37 -13.66 28.46
C CYS A 422 9.48 -13.12 29.37
N SER A 423 10.36 -14.03 29.76
CA SER A 423 11.64 -13.76 30.39
C SER A 423 12.75 -14.25 29.43
N VAL A 424 14.01 -14.00 29.78
CA VAL A 424 15.17 -14.48 29.01
C VAL A 424 15.07 -15.99 28.73
N SER A 425 14.70 -16.78 29.74
CA SER A 425 14.61 -18.24 29.64
C SER A 425 13.37 -18.72 28.88
N SER A 426 12.29 -17.93 28.88
CA SER A 426 11.01 -18.31 28.27
C SER A 426 10.71 -17.66 26.93
N SER A 427 11.63 -16.86 26.40
CA SER A 427 11.51 -16.27 25.07
C SER A 427 11.78 -17.33 23.99
N ASN A 428 10.83 -17.50 23.08
CA ASN A 428 10.93 -18.37 21.91
C ASN A 428 11.23 -17.59 20.63
N PHE A 429 11.19 -16.26 20.66
CA PHE A 429 11.32 -15.41 19.49
C PHE A 429 12.72 -15.48 18.88
N ASN A 430 12.78 -15.67 17.56
CA ASN A 430 14.03 -15.63 16.81
C ASN A 430 14.31 -14.21 16.31
N LEU A 431 15.36 -13.55 16.82
CA LEU A 431 15.73 -12.19 16.41
C LEU A 431 16.15 -12.11 14.93
N GLU A 432 16.68 -13.20 14.34
CA GLU A 432 16.96 -13.30 12.90
C GLU A 432 15.71 -13.03 12.05
N SER A 433 14.50 -13.21 12.61
CA SER A 433 13.26 -12.92 11.89
C SER A 433 12.98 -11.43 11.68
N LEU A 434 13.81 -10.55 12.27
CA LEU A 434 13.78 -9.11 12.08
C LEU A 434 14.70 -8.63 10.95
N GLU A 435 15.47 -9.51 10.31
CA GLU A 435 16.31 -9.13 9.17
C GLU A 435 15.51 -8.37 8.09
N PRO A 436 16.07 -7.29 7.51
CA PRO A 436 17.46 -6.83 7.62
C PRO A 436 17.75 -5.91 8.82
N TRP A 437 16.81 -5.72 9.74
CA TRP A 437 17.00 -4.89 10.92
C TRP A 437 18.01 -5.54 11.86
N THR A 438 19.15 -4.89 12.07
CA THR A 438 20.19 -5.36 12.98
C THR A 438 20.02 -4.69 14.33
N VAL A 439 19.76 -5.50 15.35
CA VAL A 439 19.62 -5.04 16.73
C VAL A 439 20.73 -5.68 17.55
N SER A 440 21.52 -4.86 18.25
CA SER A 440 22.53 -5.35 19.18
C SER A 440 21.87 -6.15 20.30
N ASP A 441 22.46 -7.28 20.69
CA ASP A 441 21.95 -8.09 21.82
C ASP A 441 21.84 -7.28 23.12
N GLU A 442 22.63 -6.20 23.27
CA GLU A 442 22.57 -5.30 24.43
C GLU A 442 21.31 -4.40 24.46
N ASN A 443 20.59 -4.31 23.33
CA ASN A 443 19.36 -3.53 23.16
C ASN A 443 18.10 -4.41 23.12
N VAL A 444 18.20 -5.67 23.55
CA VAL A 444 17.07 -6.60 23.66
C VAL A 444 16.70 -6.81 25.12
N PHE A 445 15.49 -6.40 25.47
CA PHE A 445 14.97 -6.47 26.83
C PHE A 445 13.74 -7.37 26.92
N TYR A 446 13.54 -7.98 28.09
CA TYR A 446 12.46 -8.95 28.31
C TYR A 446 11.52 -8.42 29.38
N MET A 447 10.21 -8.49 29.11
CA MET A 447 9.18 -8.06 30.04
C MET A 447 8.11 -9.14 30.21
N ASN A 448 8.07 -9.74 31.39
CA ASN A 448 6.93 -10.57 31.79
C ASN A 448 5.84 -9.65 32.33
N ASN A 449 4.71 -9.61 31.64
CA ASN A 449 3.60 -8.71 31.89
C ASN A 449 2.45 -9.33 32.71
N SER A 450 2.64 -10.55 33.24
CA SER A 450 1.62 -11.30 34.01
C SER A 450 1.07 -10.57 35.24
N ALA A 451 1.81 -9.61 35.81
CA ALA A 451 1.32 -8.86 36.98
C ALA A 451 0.06 -8.01 36.71
N LEU A 452 -0.15 -7.55 35.48
CA LEU A 452 -1.29 -6.70 35.10
C LEU A 452 -2.37 -7.47 34.33
N SER A 453 -2.21 -8.80 34.23
CA SER A 453 -3.05 -9.66 33.39
C SER A 453 -4.20 -10.32 34.13
N LYS A 454 -4.28 -10.16 35.46
CA LYS A 454 -5.31 -10.77 36.31
C LYS A 454 -5.69 -9.81 37.44
N PRO A 455 -6.95 -9.85 37.93
CA PRO A 455 -7.36 -9.03 39.06
C PRO A 455 -6.61 -9.47 40.34
N LYS A 456 -6.34 -8.52 41.24
CA LYS A 456 -5.54 -8.75 42.46
C LYS A 456 -6.10 -9.90 43.30
N GLU A 457 -7.41 -10.00 43.35
CA GLU A 457 -8.19 -11.00 44.08
C GLU A 457 -7.85 -12.43 43.64
N SER A 458 -7.45 -12.63 42.38
CA SER A 458 -7.15 -13.96 41.81
C SER A 458 -5.84 -14.58 42.27
N TRP A 459 -4.89 -13.77 42.78
CA TRP A 459 -3.55 -14.25 43.10
C TRP A 459 -3.07 -13.86 44.51
N ILE A 460 -3.68 -12.85 45.16
CA ILE A 460 -3.21 -12.33 46.46
C ILE A 460 -3.24 -13.39 47.58
N THR A 461 -4.19 -14.33 47.53
CA THR A 461 -4.35 -15.42 48.52
C THR A 461 -3.53 -16.66 48.17
N ASN A 462 -3.08 -16.81 46.92
CA ASN A 462 -2.24 -17.91 46.48
C ASN A 462 -0.77 -17.53 46.65
N LEU A 463 -0.16 -17.93 47.78
CA LEU A 463 1.22 -17.59 48.14
C LEU A 463 2.25 -17.90 47.04
N ARG A 464 2.04 -19.01 46.32
CA ARG A 464 2.93 -19.40 45.22
C ARG A 464 2.79 -18.46 44.02
N MET A 465 1.56 -18.21 43.56
CA MET A 465 1.32 -17.26 42.48
C MET A 465 1.78 -15.85 42.84
N LYS A 466 1.55 -15.42 44.08
CA LYS A 466 2.04 -14.13 44.59
C LYS A 466 3.57 -14.03 44.52
N SER A 467 4.28 -15.08 44.96
CA SER A 467 5.74 -15.13 44.88
C SER A 467 6.23 -15.09 43.43
N ASP A 468 5.62 -15.88 42.54
CA ASP A 468 5.99 -15.94 41.12
C ASP A 468 5.78 -14.60 40.41
N LEU A 469 4.65 -13.93 40.69
CA LEU A 469 4.32 -12.61 40.15
C LEU A 469 5.27 -11.54 40.68
N ASN A 470 5.58 -11.55 41.97
CA ASN A 470 6.53 -10.59 42.56
C ASN A 470 7.94 -10.76 41.95
N ASN A 471 8.41 -12.01 41.81
CA ASN A 471 9.69 -12.28 41.17
C ASN A 471 9.70 -11.81 39.71
N SER A 472 8.65 -12.14 38.95
CA SER A 472 8.52 -11.71 37.55
C SER A 472 8.46 -10.19 37.41
N TRP A 473 7.77 -9.50 38.32
CA TRP A 473 7.71 -8.04 38.37
C TRP A 473 9.07 -7.40 38.62
N GLN A 474 9.81 -7.87 39.63
CA GLN A 474 11.13 -7.34 39.96
C GLN A 474 12.12 -7.52 38.80
N GLU A 475 12.09 -8.67 38.13
CA GLU A 475 12.90 -8.88 36.93
C GLU A 475 12.49 -7.93 35.80
N SER A 476 11.19 -7.78 35.50
CA SER A 476 10.71 -6.82 34.50
C SER A 476 11.12 -5.37 34.81
N MET A 477 11.06 -4.96 36.09
CA MET A 477 11.52 -3.63 36.52
C MET A 477 13.03 -3.45 36.36
N ARG A 478 13.82 -4.51 36.59
CA ARG A 478 15.26 -4.50 36.37
C ARG A 478 15.61 -4.37 34.88
N GLU A 479 14.90 -5.10 34.02
CA GLU A 479 15.09 -5.02 32.57
C GLU A 479 14.69 -3.63 32.03
N ILE A 480 13.61 -3.03 32.54
CA ILE A 480 13.25 -1.64 32.23
C ILE A 480 14.33 -0.66 32.68
N ASN A 481 14.90 -0.84 33.88
CA ASN A 481 16.03 -0.02 34.33
C ASN A 481 17.22 -0.11 33.36
N ASN A 482 17.59 -1.33 32.94
CA ASN A 482 18.67 -1.55 31.97
C ASN A 482 18.35 -0.92 30.61
N MET A 483 17.09 -0.98 30.19
CA MET A 483 16.61 -0.34 28.96
C MET A 483 16.77 1.19 29.02
N ILE A 484 16.35 1.83 30.12
CA ILE A 484 16.53 3.27 30.32
C ILE A 484 18.03 3.65 30.32
N LEU A 485 18.87 2.86 30.99
CA LEU A 485 20.32 3.07 30.97
C LEU A 485 20.93 2.89 29.57
N SER A 486 20.37 2.01 28.73
CA SER A 486 20.79 1.89 27.33
C SER A 486 20.37 3.10 26.53
N MET A 487 19.14 3.58 26.70
CA MET A 487 18.65 4.81 26.05
C MET A 487 19.49 6.05 26.39
N GLU A 488 20.08 6.13 27.58
CA GLU A 488 20.99 7.20 27.95
C GLU A 488 22.35 7.14 27.25
N LYS A 489 22.77 5.96 26.80
CA LYS A 489 23.98 5.77 25.99
C LYS A 489 23.73 6.03 24.51
N LEU A 490 22.49 5.83 24.05
CA LEU A 490 22.09 6.15 22.69
C LEU A 490 22.10 7.68 22.51
N GLY A 491 22.81 8.14 21.49
CA GLY A 491 22.82 9.56 21.13
C GLY A 491 21.44 9.98 20.61
N SER A 492 21.06 11.24 20.84
CA SER A 492 19.87 11.79 20.19
C SER A 492 20.15 12.09 18.73
N VAL A 493 19.26 11.68 17.84
CA VAL A 493 19.29 11.99 16.40
C VAL A 493 18.38 13.17 16.14
N ASP A 494 18.87 14.16 15.41
CA ASP A 494 18.08 15.32 14.98
C ASP A 494 16.98 14.86 14.01
N THR A 495 15.73 15.31 14.20
CA THR A 495 14.61 14.93 13.31
C THR A 495 14.61 15.69 11.99
N ASN A 496 15.54 16.63 11.78
CA ASN A 496 15.78 17.28 10.48
C ASN A 496 15.95 16.26 9.34
N ALA A 497 16.57 15.10 9.60
CA ALA A 497 16.70 14.02 8.62
C ALA A 497 15.35 13.43 8.19
N PHE A 498 14.35 13.34 9.08
CA PHE A 498 12.98 12.95 8.71
C PHE A 498 12.33 14.01 7.83
N GLY A 499 12.44 15.29 8.23
CA GLY A 499 11.88 16.39 7.46
C GLY A 499 12.45 16.46 6.05
N GLU A 500 13.78 16.36 5.90
CA GLU A 500 14.45 16.34 4.60
C GLU A 500 14.05 15.13 3.76
N MET A 501 13.98 13.93 4.36
CA MET A 501 13.51 12.71 3.69
C MET A 501 12.07 12.87 3.19
N SER A 502 11.17 13.30 4.07
CA SER A 502 9.74 13.51 3.78
C SER A 502 9.53 14.56 2.68
N GLN A 503 10.24 15.68 2.75
CA GLN A 503 10.23 16.71 1.71
C GLN A 503 10.68 16.17 0.35
N LYS A 504 11.76 15.37 0.31
CA LYS A 504 12.24 14.77 -0.94
C LYS A 504 11.25 13.75 -1.51
N ILE A 505 10.66 12.90 -0.67
CA ILE A 505 9.61 11.94 -1.11
C ILE A 505 8.41 12.69 -1.69
N ASN A 506 7.94 13.73 -1.00
CA ASN A 506 6.82 14.53 -1.46
C ASN A 506 7.15 15.28 -2.75
N LYS A 507 8.39 15.78 -2.89
CA LYS A 507 8.86 16.39 -4.14
C LYS A 507 8.86 15.38 -5.29
N ILE A 508 9.37 14.17 -5.08
CA ILE A 508 9.34 13.10 -6.10
C ILE A 508 7.89 12.79 -6.52
N LYS A 509 6.98 12.63 -5.55
CA LYS A 509 5.54 12.39 -5.82
C LYS A 509 4.90 13.55 -6.60
N ALA A 510 5.23 14.80 -6.25
CA ALA A 510 4.75 15.99 -6.95
C ALA A 510 5.27 16.08 -8.38
N GLU A 511 6.56 15.82 -8.60
CA GLU A 511 7.17 15.84 -9.93
C GLU A 511 6.64 14.72 -10.83
N LEU A 512 6.44 13.52 -10.29
CA LEU A 512 5.80 12.40 -11.03
C LEU A 512 4.37 12.76 -11.49
N ASN A 513 3.58 13.40 -10.62
CA ASN A 513 2.26 13.91 -10.99
C ASN A 513 2.35 15.06 -12.01
N GLY A 514 3.37 15.91 -11.89
CA GLY A 514 3.65 16.99 -12.84
C GLY A 514 3.95 16.46 -14.24
N ILE A 515 4.77 15.41 -14.36
CA ILE A 515 5.08 14.75 -15.64
C ILE A 515 3.80 14.28 -16.34
N LEU A 516 2.84 13.69 -15.61
CA LEU A 516 1.57 13.26 -16.20
C LEU A 516 0.78 14.42 -16.82
N LEU A 517 0.74 15.56 -16.13
CA LEU A 517 0.05 16.76 -16.63
C LEU A 517 0.73 17.31 -17.89
N GLU A 518 2.06 17.36 -17.90
CA GLU A 518 2.82 17.86 -19.07
C GLU A 518 2.73 16.91 -20.27
N VAL A 519 2.75 15.59 -20.06
CA VAL A 519 2.52 14.59 -21.12
C VAL A 519 1.15 14.78 -21.77
N LYS A 520 0.10 15.05 -20.97
CA LYS A 520 -1.23 15.34 -21.49
C LYS A 520 -1.25 16.62 -22.34
N LYS A 521 -0.64 17.70 -21.87
CA LYS A 521 -0.52 18.96 -22.66
C LYS A 521 0.25 18.74 -23.96
N LEU A 522 1.32 17.95 -23.91
CA LEU A 522 2.11 17.60 -25.09
C LEU A 522 1.24 16.85 -26.10
N GLN A 523 0.41 15.91 -25.65
CA GLN A 523 -0.54 15.21 -26.52
C GLN A 523 -1.56 16.17 -27.17
N ASP A 524 -2.17 17.07 -26.38
CA ASP A 524 -3.15 18.03 -26.89
C ASP A 524 -2.52 18.98 -27.91
N THR A 525 -1.27 19.38 -27.69
CA THR A 525 -0.52 20.27 -28.59
C THR A 525 -0.08 19.54 -29.86
N GLN A 526 0.35 18.28 -29.76
CA GLN A 526 0.66 17.42 -30.90
C GLN A 526 -0.56 17.24 -31.80
N SER A 527 -1.73 16.99 -31.21
CA SER A 527 -2.99 16.81 -31.96
C SER A 527 -3.38 18.08 -32.74
N LYS A 528 -3.15 19.26 -32.15
CA LYS A 528 -3.33 20.57 -32.82
C LYS A 528 -2.32 20.76 -33.95
N LEU A 529 -1.06 20.37 -33.75
CA LEU A 529 -0.02 20.44 -34.77
C LEU A 529 -0.37 19.56 -35.98
N ASP A 530 -0.79 18.32 -35.73
CA ASP A 530 -1.14 17.37 -36.79
C ASP A 530 -2.36 17.86 -37.58
N SER A 531 -3.41 18.33 -36.90
CA SER A 531 -4.58 18.95 -37.55
C SER A 531 -4.21 20.18 -38.39
N ALA A 532 -3.28 21.01 -37.91
CA ALA A 532 -2.80 22.18 -38.64
C ALA A 532 -1.97 21.80 -39.88
N LYS A 533 -1.16 20.74 -39.79
CA LYS A 533 -0.40 20.19 -40.94
C LYS A 533 -1.33 19.60 -42.00
N GLU A 534 -2.33 18.81 -41.60
CA GLU A 534 -3.34 18.28 -42.53
C GLU A 534 -4.10 19.41 -43.23
N ALA A 535 -4.53 20.43 -42.49
CA ALA A 535 -5.17 21.62 -43.07
C ALA A 535 -4.24 22.36 -44.03
N GLN A 536 -2.93 22.44 -43.72
CA GLN A 536 -1.95 23.07 -44.59
C GLN A 536 -1.75 22.29 -45.90
N GLU A 537 -1.75 20.95 -45.87
CA GLU A 537 -1.71 20.12 -47.08
C GLU A 537 -2.95 20.32 -47.96
N GLN A 538 -4.14 20.37 -47.34
CA GLN A 538 -5.38 20.66 -48.07
C GLN A 538 -5.36 22.04 -48.73
N VAL A 539 -4.92 23.06 -47.99
CA VAL A 539 -4.77 24.43 -48.52
C VAL A 539 -3.75 24.47 -49.66
N ALA A 540 -2.62 23.77 -49.54
CA ALA A 540 -1.63 23.67 -50.61
C ALA A 540 -2.22 23.06 -51.89
N GLY A 541 -3.02 22.00 -51.75
CA GLY A 541 -3.78 21.41 -52.86
C GLY A 541 -4.77 22.38 -53.51
N ASN A 542 -5.49 23.17 -52.70
CA ASN A 542 -6.41 24.20 -53.20
C ASN A 542 -5.69 25.34 -53.92
N VAL A 543 -4.56 25.82 -53.40
CA VAL A 543 -3.73 26.83 -54.06
C VAL A 543 -3.28 26.35 -55.44
N GLN A 544 -2.88 25.08 -55.56
CA GLN A 544 -2.51 24.48 -56.84
C GLN A 544 -3.72 24.32 -57.78
N LYS A 545 -4.90 23.98 -57.25
CA LYS A 545 -6.14 23.86 -58.02
C LYS A 545 -6.60 25.20 -58.63
N PHE A 546 -6.42 26.30 -57.91
CA PHE A 546 -6.84 27.63 -58.33
C PHE A 546 -5.75 28.45 -59.04
N SER A 547 -4.59 27.85 -59.36
CA SER A 547 -3.45 28.56 -59.96
C SER A 547 -3.69 29.03 -61.40
N ASN A 548 -4.74 28.54 -62.06
CA ASN A 548 -5.13 28.84 -63.44
C ASN A 548 -6.06 30.06 -63.58
N PHE A 549 -6.09 30.95 -62.59
CA PHE A 549 -6.95 32.15 -62.61
C PHE A 549 -6.62 33.16 -63.72
N LYS A 550 -5.45 33.05 -64.36
CA LYS A 550 -5.07 33.79 -65.56
C LYS A 550 -5.40 32.97 -66.79
N ARG A 551 -6.34 33.45 -67.61
CA ARG A 551 -6.74 32.81 -68.86
C ARG A 551 -6.34 33.67 -70.04
N THR A 552 -5.85 33.01 -71.08
CA THR A 552 -5.56 33.64 -72.35
C THR A 552 -6.79 33.58 -73.24
N GLU A 553 -7.34 34.72 -73.62
CA GLU A 553 -8.50 34.81 -74.51
C GLU A 553 -8.15 35.57 -75.79
N GLN A 554 -8.64 35.06 -76.92
CA GLN A 554 -8.49 35.67 -78.23
C GLN A 554 -9.64 36.65 -78.42
N VAL A 555 -9.34 37.95 -78.35
CA VAL A 555 -10.35 39.01 -78.53
C VAL A 555 -10.20 39.60 -79.93
N GLU A 556 -11.33 39.70 -80.64
CA GLU A 556 -11.40 40.35 -81.94
C GLU A 556 -11.22 41.87 -81.77
N TYR A 557 -10.33 42.47 -82.56
CA TYR A 557 -10.16 43.91 -82.63
C TYR A 557 -10.00 44.35 -84.08
N ILE A 558 -10.20 45.65 -84.33
CA ILE A 558 -10.12 46.25 -85.66
C ILE A 558 -8.79 46.99 -85.76
N GLU A 559 -7.99 46.64 -86.76
CA GLU A 559 -6.76 47.36 -87.11
C GLU A 559 -6.92 48.00 -88.50
N MET A 560 -6.41 49.22 -88.68
CA MET A 560 -6.40 49.92 -89.96
C MET A 560 -5.15 49.52 -90.76
N GLU A 561 -5.31 48.74 -91.82
CA GLU A 561 -4.20 48.33 -92.68
C GLU A 561 -4.06 49.24 -93.89
N LYS A 562 -2.82 49.63 -94.22
CA LYS A 562 -2.52 50.46 -95.39
C LYS A 562 -2.76 49.69 -96.68
N THR A 563 -3.48 50.31 -97.60
CA THR A 563 -3.76 49.82 -98.95
C THR A 563 -3.06 50.68 -100.01
N SER A 564 -2.76 50.09 -101.17
CA SER A 564 -2.22 50.82 -102.33
C SER A 564 -3.26 51.68 -103.05
N TYR A 565 -4.54 51.44 -102.78
CA TYR A 565 -5.72 52.11 -103.33
C TYR A 565 -6.52 52.86 -102.25
N TYR A 566 -7.49 53.70 -102.64
CA TYR A 566 -8.30 54.49 -101.71
C TYR A 566 -9.59 53.76 -101.34
N ASN A 567 -9.92 53.75 -100.05
CA ASN A 567 -11.15 53.17 -99.50
C ASN A 567 -12.04 54.29 -98.97
N LYS A 568 -13.34 54.24 -99.30
CA LYS A 568 -14.36 55.10 -98.70
C LYS A 568 -15.01 54.35 -97.54
N ILE A 569 -14.68 54.77 -96.32
CA ILE A 569 -15.18 54.17 -95.07
C ILE A 569 -16.26 55.04 -94.45
N CYS A 570 -17.26 54.43 -93.82
CA CYS A 570 -18.34 55.13 -93.12
C CYS A 570 -18.11 55.07 -91.59
N PHE A 571 -18.16 56.21 -90.90
CA PHE A 571 -17.99 56.29 -89.45
C PHE A 571 -19.13 55.61 -88.67
N ASN A 572 -20.33 55.49 -89.26
CA ASN A 572 -21.44 54.77 -88.65
C ASN A 572 -21.33 53.25 -88.84
N HIS A 573 -20.50 52.80 -89.79
CA HIS A 573 -20.26 51.39 -90.09
C HIS A 573 -18.75 51.11 -90.18
N PRO A 574 -18.00 51.18 -89.06
CA PRO A 574 -16.54 51.20 -89.07
C PRO A 574 -15.88 49.90 -89.57
N LEU A 575 -16.64 48.83 -89.79
CA LEU A 575 -16.19 47.57 -90.39
C LEU A 575 -16.50 47.43 -91.89
N GLN A 576 -17.30 48.33 -92.47
CA GLN A 576 -17.76 48.24 -93.84
C GLN A 576 -17.04 49.25 -94.73
N VAL A 577 -16.37 48.77 -95.77
CA VAL A 577 -15.85 49.60 -96.85
C VAL A 577 -16.98 49.83 -97.83
N CYS A 578 -17.42 51.07 -97.98
CA CYS A 578 -18.54 51.44 -98.83
C CYS A 578 -18.14 51.43 -100.32
N ASN A 579 -16.87 51.72 -100.61
CA ASN A 579 -16.33 51.62 -101.97
C ASN A 579 -14.79 51.60 -101.99
N GLU A 580 -14.20 51.00 -103.01
CA GLU A 580 -12.75 50.90 -103.24
C GLU A 580 -12.41 51.49 -104.62
N PHE A 581 -11.41 52.39 -104.70
CA PHE A 581 -11.08 53.10 -105.94
C PHE A 581 -9.58 53.23 -106.20
N GLY A 582 -9.20 53.16 -107.48
CA GLY A 582 -7.87 53.54 -107.95
C GLY A 582 -7.61 55.05 -107.92
N LEU A 583 -6.36 55.47 -108.15
CA LEU A 583 -5.94 56.88 -108.16
C LEU A 583 -6.68 57.74 -109.21
N LEU A 584 -6.88 57.18 -110.40
CA LEU A 584 -7.57 57.83 -111.51
C LEU A 584 -9.09 57.90 -111.27
N GLU A 585 -9.68 56.85 -110.70
CA GLU A 585 -11.10 56.77 -110.34
C GLU A 585 -11.46 57.73 -109.21
N HIS A 586 -10.61 57.86 -108.18
CA HIS A 586 -10.81 58.81 -107.08
C HIS A 586 -10.88 60.26 -107.57
N MET A 587 -10.07 60.65 -108.57
CA MET A 587 -10.16 62.00 -109.14
C MET A 587 -11.47 62.21 -109.91
N ALA A 588 -11.91 61.22 -110.69
CA ALA A 588 -13.16 61.29 -111.44
C ALA A 588 -14.38 61.39 -110.49
N ILE A 589 -14.36 60.64 -109.39
CA ILE A 589 -15.46 60.60 -108.42
C ILE A 589 -15.54 61.88 -107.60
N LYS A 590 -14.41 62.52 -107.24
CA LYS A 590 -14.43 63.84 -106.60
C LYS A 590 -15.11 64.91 -107.45
N VAL A 591 -14.93 64.86 -108.77
CA VAL A 591 -15.56 65.79 -109.71
C VAL A 591 -17.06 65.47 -109.84
N MET A 592 -17.43 64.20 -109.93
CA MET A 592 -18.85 63.78 -110.02
C MET A 592 -19.63 64.02 -108.72
N ASP A 593 -19.04 63.80 -107.54
CA ASP A 593 -19.68 64.04 -106.23
C ASP A 593 -19.99 65.53 -106.01
N PHE A 594 -19.22 66.44 -106.61
CA PHE A 594 -19.48 67.89 -106.57
C PHE A 594 -20.65 68.30 -107.49
N ILE A 595 -20.94 67.53 -108.54
CA ILE A 595 -21.91 67.90 -109.59
C ILE A 595 -23.29 67.21 -109.38
N LEU A 596 -23.32 65.98 -108.85
CA LEU A 596 -24.54 65.13 -108.86
C LEU A 596 -25.29 65.03 -107.52
N GLY A 597 -24.88 65.75 -106.47
CA GLY A 597 -25.74 66.14 -105.34
C GLY A 597 -26.57 65.04 -104.65
N ALA A 598 -26.08 63.80 -104.56
CA ALA A 598 -26.76 62.74 -103.82
C ALA A 598 -26.34 62.75 -102.34
N ASP A 599 -27.29 62.91 -101.42
CA ASP A 599 -26.99 63.07 -99.98
C ASP A 599 -26.57 61.78 -99.26
N ASN A 600 -26.96 60.62 -99.79
CA ASN A 600 -26.73 59.31 -99.17
C ASN A 600 -25.76 58.44 -99.98
N CYS A 601 -25.05 57.54 -99.31
CA CYS A 601 -24.18 56.55 -99.94
C CYS A 601 -24.99 55.35 -100.46
N ASP A 602 -24.70 54.88 -101.67
CA ASP A 602 -25.44 53.75 -102.26
C ASP A 602 -25.15 52.41 -101.56
N ALA A 603 -24.01 52.28 -100.86
CA ALA A 603 -23.59 51.04 -100.22
C ALA A 603 -24.09 50.87 -98.78
N CYS A 604 -24.20 51.95 -98.00
CA CYS A 604 -24.64 51.87 -96.59
C CYS A 604 -25.76 52.86 -96.23
N HIS A 605 -26.30 53.58 -97.22
CA HIS A 605 -27.40 54.55 -97.12
C HIS A 605 -27.23 55.64 -96.06
N CYS A 606 -26.04 55.79 -95.48
CA CYS A 606 -25.71 56.89 -94.56
C CYS A 606 -25.38 58.15 -95.33
N SER A 607 -25.57 59.31 -94.68
CA SER A 607 -25.18 60.58 -95.26
C SER A 607 -23.69 60.59 -95.61
N ARG A 608 -23.36 61.18 -96.77
CA ARG A 608 -21.97 61.27 -97.26
C ARG A 608 -21.04 62.03 -96.30
N SER A 609 -21.56 62.87 -95.39
CA SER A 609 -20.78 63.54 -94.34
C SER A 609 -20.12 62.57 -93.34
N TYR A 610 -20.68 61.37 -93.17
CA TYR A 610 -20.10 60.31 -92.34
C TYR A 610 -19.07 59.45 -93.08
N HIS A 611 -18.67 59.81 -94.30
CA HIS A 611 -17.72 59.04 -95.08
C HIS A 611 -16.36 59.73 -95.20
N CYS A 612 -15.30 58.99 -94.93
CA CYS A 612 -13.93 59.42 -95.11
C CYS A 612 -13.27 58.59 -96.21
N THR A 613 -12.51 59.24 -97.10
CA THR A 613 -11.64 58.54 -98.05
C THR A 613 -10.24 58.45 -97.46
N THR A 614 -9.72 57.23 -97.29
CA THR A 614 -8.40 56.97 -96.72
C THR A 614 -7.68 55.88 -97.51
N LYS A 615 -6.36 55.77 -97.38
CA LYS A 615 -5.55 54.64 -97.91
C LYS A 615 -5.42 53.51 -96.89
N GLU A 616 -6.39 53.39 -96.00
CA GLU A 616 -6.40 52.35 -94.98
C GLU A 616 -7.76 51.66 -95.00
N LYS A 617 -7.81 50.37 -94.67
CA LYS A 617 -9.07 49.64 -94.52
C LYS A 617 -9.13 48.93 -93.15
N PRO A 618 -10.32 48.87 -92.53
CA PRO A 618 -10.51 48.14 -91.28
C PRO A 618 -10.40 46.63 -91.55
N VAL A 619 -9.49 45.97 -90.87
CA VAL A 619 -9.30 44.51 -90.92
C VAL A 619 -9.51 43.93 -89.53
N LYS A 620 -10.33 42.88 -89.44
CA LYS A 620 -10.52 42.11 -88.21
C LYS A 620 -9.25 41.31 -87.93
N LYS A 621 -8.62 41.55 -86.79
CA LYS A 621 -7.50 40.75 -86.29
C LYS A 621 -7.81 40.22 -84.91
N MET A 622 -7.16 39.11 -84.58
CA MET A 622 -7.22 38.55 -83.25
C MET A 622 -6.00 39.01 -82.46
N ARG A 623 -6.20 39.48 -81.23
CA ARG A 623 -5.10 39.65 -80.28
C ARG A 623 -5.34 38.79 -79.06
N THR A 624 -4.25 38.31 -78.52
CA THR A 624 -4.21 37.55 -77.29
C THR A 624 -4.24 38.53 -76.11
N VAL A 625 -5.29 38.47 -75.29
CA VAL A 625 -5.40 39.28 -74.06
C VAL A 625 -5.48 38.33 -72.87
N GLU A 626 -4.79 38.66 -71.77
CA GLU A 626 -4.95 37.95 -70.51
C GLU A 626 -6.19 38.46 -69.77
N SER A 627 -7.15 37.57 -69.53
CA SER A 627 -8.31 37.83 -68.66
C SER A 627 -8.09 37.15 -67.30
N ILE A 628 -8.51 37.84 -66.23
CA ILE A 628 -8.42 37.36 -64.86
C ILE A 628 -9.82 36.92 -64.42
N LEU A 629 -9.96 35.66 -64.03
CA LEU A 629 -11.17 35.14 -63.40
C LEU A 629 -11.21 35.60 -61.94
N GLN A 630 -11.92 36.70 -61.67
CA GLN A 630 -11.88 37.38 -60.38
C GLN A 630 -12.34 36.49 -59.21
N ASP A 631 -13.31 35.61 -59.44
CA ASP A 631 -13.80 34.66 -58.44
C ASP A 631 -12.74 33.61 -58.08
N VAL A 632 -12.05 33.06 -59.09
CA VAL A 632 -10.97 32.08 -58.90
C VAL A 632 -9.75 32.73 -58.24
N LYS A 633 -9.43 33.97 -58.61
CA LYS A 633 -8.37 34.75 -57.99
C LYS A 633 -8.67 35.03 -56.51
N SER A 634 -9.91 35.37 -56.17
CA SER A 634 -10.31 35.60 -54.78
C SER A 634 -10.14 34.33 -53.92
N LEU A 635 -10.53 33.17 -54.46
CA LEU A 635 -10.30 31.87 -53.80
C LEU A 635 -8.81 31.54 -53.67
N TYR A 636 -7.99 31.85 -54.68
CA TYR A 636 -6.53 31.68 -54.62
C TYR A 636 -5.89 32.55 -53.54
N ASP A 637 -6.24 33.84 -53.48
CA ASP A 637 -5.71 34.80 -52.51
C ASP A 637 -6.13 34.44 -51.07
N GLU A 638 -7.36 33.97 -50.88
CA GLU A 638 -7.89 33.49 -49.59
C GLU A 638 -7.14 32.24 -49.10
N ASN A 639 -6.99 31.21 -49.94
CA ASN A 639 -6.24 30.01 -49.59
C ASN A 639 -4.75 30.30 -49.35
N THR A 640 -4.15 31.22 -50.12
CA THR A 640 -2.76 31.64 -49.90
C THR A 640 -2.59 32.32 -48.54
N SER A 641 -3.52 33.21 -48.18
CA SER A 641 -3.53 33.88 -46.86
C SER A 641 -3.75 32.91 -45.71
N GLN A 642 -4.67 31.95 -45.87
CA GLN A 642 -4.91 30.88 -44.92
C GLN A 642 -3.66 29.99 -44.74
N GLY A 643 -2.95 29.68 -45.82
CA GLY A 643 -1.71 28.89 -45.79
C GLY A 643 -0.59 29.58 -45.01
N ILE A 644 -0.44 30.91 -45.14
CA ILE A 644 0.51 31.70 -44.35
C ILE A 644 0.16 31.64 -42.85
N ARG A 645 -1.13 31.80 -42.51
CA ARG A 645 -1.60 31.74 -41.13
C ARG A 645 -1.35 30.36 -40.50
N LEU A 646 -1.73 29.28 -41.19
CA LEU A 646 -1.50 27.91 -40.72
C LEU A 646 -0.01 27.63 -40.53
N LYS A 647 0.86 28.16 -41.41
CA LYS A 647 2.31 28.04 -41.26
C LYS A 647 2.81 28.69 -39.96
N GLY A 648 2.28 29.87 -39.61
CA GLY A 648 2.57 30.52 -38.34
C GLY A 648 2.09 29.72 -37.12
N GLU A 649 0.89 29.14 -37.19
CA GLU A 649 0.34 28.28 -36.13
C GLU A 649 1.16 26.98 -35.97
N ILE A 650 1.61 26.36 -37.06
CA ILE A 650 2.50 25.19 -37.06
C ILE A 650 3.83 25.51 -36.38
N THR A 651 4.48 26.63 -36.73
CA THR A 651 5.73 27.04 -36.09
C THR A 651 5.54 27.27 -34.59
N LYS A 652 4.44 27.90 -34.20
CA LYS A 652 4.09 28.09 -32.78
C LYS A 652 3.94 26.76 -32.04
N TRP A 653 3.08 25.86 -32.53
CA TRP A 653 2.85 24.58 -31.87
C TRP A 653 4.10 23.68 -31.85
N SER A 654 4.93 23.73 -32.90
CA SER A 654 6.24 23.06 -32.93
C SER A 654 7.16 23.57 -31.82
N THR A 655 7.22 24.89 -31.63
CA THR A 655 8.03 25.50 -30.56
C THR A 655 7.49 25.14 -29.18
N ASP A 656 6.16 25.16 -29.00
CA ASP A 656 5.52 24.78 -27.74
C ASP A 656 5.80 23.31 -27.37
N ILE A 657 5.87 22.41 -28.35
CA ILE A 657 6.25 21.00 -28.14
C ILE A 657 7.71 20.90 -27.67
N GLU A 658 8.65 21.59 -28.30
CA GLU A 658 10.06 21.60 -27.89
C GLU A 658 10.23 22.10 -26.44
N ILE A 659 9.47 23.13 -26.05
CA ILE A 659 9.45 23.65 -24.67
C ILE A 659 8.91 22.59 -23.70
N LEU A 660 7.80 21.93 -24.04
CA LEU A 660 7.20 20.89 -23.20
C LEU A 660 8.13 19.68 -23.04
N GLU A 661 8.84 19.30 -24.10
CA GLU A 661 9.86 18.24 -24.05
C GLU A 661 11.01 18.59 -23.11
N ALA A 662 11.53 19.82 -23.19
CA ALA A 662 12.58 20.29 -22.29
C ALA A 662 12.13 20.32 -20.82
N VAL A 663 10.88 20.73 -20.54
CA VAL A 663 10.30 20.70 -19.19
C VAL A 663 10.20 19.27 -18.67
N LEU A 664 9.79 18.32 -19.51
CA LEU A 664 9.72 16.91 -19.11
C LEU A 664 11.10 16.34 -18.78
N GLU A 665 12.13 16.64 -19.59
CA GLU A 665 13.51 16.22 -19.31
C GLU A 665 14.06 16.84 -18.02
N GLN A 666 13.75 18.12 -17.76
CA GLN A 666 14.11 18.78 -16.51
C GLN A 666 13.50 18.06 -15.31
N LYS A 667 12.22 17.73 -15.35
CA LYS A 667 11.54 17.00 -14.26
C LYS A 667 12.12 15.61 -14.03
N GLU A 668 12.47 14.90 -15.09
CA GLU A 668 13.15 13.60 -14.98
C GLU A 668 14.51 13.73 -14.26
N ASN A 669 15.27 14.78 -14.57
CA ASN A 669 16.55 15.05 -13.91
C ASN A 669 16.38 15.43 -12.43
N GLU A 670 15.38 16.26 -12.10
CA GLU A 670 15.09 16.63 -10.71
C GLU A 670 14.69 15.42 -9.86
N ILE A 671 13.91 14.49 -10.43
CA ILE A 671 13.59 13.21 -9.76
C ILE A 671 14.87 12.40 -9.53
N ARG A 672 15.75 12.31 -10.54
CA ARG A 672 17.02 11.57 -10.42
C ARG A 672 17.90 12.14 -9.31
N GLU A 673 18.06 13.46 -9.25
CA GLU A 673 18.80 14.13 -8.19
C GLU A 673 18.19 13.88 -6.81
N CYS A 674 16.86 14.01 -6.68
CA CYS A 674 16.17 13.74 -5.42
C CYS A 674 16.35 12.28 -4.96
N CYS A 675 16.29 11.32 -5.87
CA CYS A 675 16.52 9.90 -5.57
C CYS A 675 17.96 9.64 -5.09
N HIS A 676 18.97 10.24 -5.74
CA HIS A 676 20.37 10.11 -5.29
C HIS A 676 20.61 10.76 -3.93
N GLU A 677 20.03 11.93 -3.68
CA GLU A 677 20.13 12.58 -2.36
C GLU A 677 19.42 11.78 -1.28
N LEU A 678 18.25 11.21 -1.58
CA LEU A 678 17.52 10.38 -0.64
C LEU A 678 18.29 9.09 -0.31
N LYS A 679 18.97 8.48 -1.29
CA LYS A 679 19.85 7.33 -1.05
C LYS A 679 21.04 7.66 -0.14
N LYS A 680 21.53 8.90 -0.15
CA LYS A 680 22.59 9.35 0.78
C LYS A 680 22.07 9.46 2.22
N ILE A 681 20.80 9.84 2.41
CA ILE A 681 20.16 9.98 3.72
C ILE A 681 19.68 8.62 4.24
N CYS A 682 19.11 7.79 3.37
CA CYS A 682 18.65 6.43 3.64
C CYS A 682 19.16 5.45 2.57
N PRO A 683 20.38 4.91 2.72
CA PRO A 683 20.87 3.82 1.89
C PRO A 683 19.91 2.62 1.82
N GLN A 684 19.20 2.33 2.90
CA GLN A 684 18.29 1.20 3.01
C GLN A 684 16.84 1.46 2.51
N PHE A 685 16.56 2.66 2.01
CA PHE A 685 15.23 3.01 1.51
C PHE A 685 14.83 2.15 0.31
N ASN A 686 13.67 1.50 0.40
CA ASN A 686 13.12 0.73 -0.70
C ASN A 686 12.32 1.63 -1.65
N PHE A 687 13.00 2.20 -2.65
CA PHE A 687 12.38 3.05 -3.67
C PHE A 687 11.31 2.31 -4.48
N VAL A 688 11.48 1.00 -4.70
CA VAL A 688 10.54 0.19 -5.46
C VAL A 688 9.19 0.13 -4.73
N ASP A 689 9.19 -0.22 -3.44
CA ASP A 689 7.94 -0.38 -2.68
C ASP A 689 7.18 0.94 -2.51
N GLU A 690 7.87 2.03 -2.17
CA GLU A 690 7.23 3.33 -1.92
C GLU A 690 6.68 3.98 -3.20
N LEU A 691 7.35 3.79 -4.35
CA LEU A 691 6.95 4.40 -5.61
C LEU A 691 6.07 3.48 -6.48
N ASN A 692 5.93 2.20 -6.14
CA ASN A 692 5.13 1.23 -6.91
C ASN A 692 3.65 1.65 -7.05
N CYS A 693 3.03 2.18 -5.99
CA CYS A 693 1.66 2.69 -6.07
C CYS A 693 1.55 3.87 -7.05
N VAL A 694 2.54 4.76 -7.03
CA VAL A 694 2.62 5.92 -7.93
C VAL A 694 2.83 5.46 -9.37
N PHE A 695 3.76 4.54 -9.62
CA PHE A 695 3.97 3.97 -10.96
C PHE A 695 2.72 3.26 -11.50
N THR A 696 2.00 2.54 -10.65
CA THR A 696 0.75 1.87 -11.04
C THR A 696 -0.31 2.89 -11.46
N ALA A 697 -0.47 3.97 -10.69
CA ALA A 697 -1.36 5.08 -11.04
C ALA A 697 -0.92 5.76 -12.35
N MET A 698 0.39 6.01 -12.53
CA MET A 698 0.94 6.58 -13.76
C MET A 698 0.70 5.68 -14.98
N MET A 699 0.91 4.37 -14.86
CA MET A 699 0.64 3.42 -15.95
C MET A 699 -0.85 3.37 -16.29
N ALA A 700 -1.73 3.43 -15.30
CA ALA A 700 -3.18 3.52 -15.53
C ALA A 700 -3.54 4.82 -16.28
N HIS A 701 -2.94 5.96 -15.89
CA HIS A 701 -3.16 7.24 -16.53
C HIS A 701 -2.57 7.30 -17.96
N ALA A 702 -1.39 6.74 -18.19
CA ALA A 702 -0.77 6.64 -19.52
C ALA A 702 -1.67 5.86 -20.51
N ARG A 703 -2.42 4.87 -20.02
CA ARG A 703 -3.41 4.13 -20.82
C ARG A 703 -4.66 4.94 -21.19
N THR A 704 -4.92 6.06 -20.52
CA THR A 704 -6.04 6.96 -20.87
C THR A 704 -5.70 7.94 -22.00
N LEU A 705 -4.42 8.00 -22.41
CA LEU A 705 -3.97 8.83 -23.52
C LEU A 705 -4.53 8.28 -24.84
N THR A 706 -5.11 9.14 -25.66
CA THR A 706 -5.74 8.74 -26.94
C THR A 706 -4.74 8.61 -28.10
N SER A 707 -3.54 9.18 -27.98
CA SER A 707 -2.47 9.05 -28.99
C SER A 707 -1.50 7.91 -28.64
N LEU A 708 -1.27 7.02 -29.60
CA LEU A 708 -0.32 5.90 -29.47
C LEU A 708 1.13 6.40 -29.26
N GLU A 709 1.47 7.55 -29.84
CA GLU A 709 2.81 8.14 -29.72
C GLU A 709 3.02 8.77 -28.34
N ALA A 710 2.01 9.47 -27.82
CA ALA A 710 2.01 9.98 -26.45
C ALA A 710 2.09 8.85 -25.41
N GLN A 711 1.36 7.76 -25.65
CA GLN A 711 1.40 6.57 -24.79
C GLN A 711 2.80 5.94 -24.76
N LYS A 712 3.43 5.73 -25.93
CA LYS A 712 4.81 5.21 -26.02
C LYS A 712 5.82 6.11 -25.30
N LYS A 713 5.65 7.42 -25.38
CA LYS A 713 6.53 8.39 -24.74
C LYS A 713 6.38 8.37 -23.21
N ALA A 714 5.14 8.33 -22.73
CA ALA A 714 4.83 8.16 -21.31
C ALA A 714 5.40 6.84 -20.77
N ASP A 715 5.19 5.74 -21.49
CA ASP A 715 5.72 4.41 -21.10
C ASP A 715 7.25 4.41 -21.06
N LYS A 716 7.92 5.07 -22.01
CA LYS A 716 9.38 5.20 -22.03
C LYS A 716 9.88 5.99 -20.80
N MET A 717 9.24 7.11 -20.45
CA MET A 717 9.61 7.89 -19.27
C MET A 717 9.37 7.12 -17.97
N ILE A 718 8.21 6.47 -17.82
CA ILE A 718 7.92 5.61 -16.67
C ILE A 718 8.98 4.52 -16.55
N LYS A 719 9.36 3.90 -17.67
CA LYS A 719 10.41 2.88 -17.70
C LYS A 719 11.77 3.44 -17.27
N ASN A 720 12.19 4.58 -17.81
CA ASN A 720 13.46 5.22 -17.42
C ASN A 720 13.52 5.48 -15.91
N ILE A 721 12.47 6.06 -15.34
CA ILE A 721 12.41 6.35 -13.90
C ILE A 721 12.40 5.05 -13.09
N LYS A 722 11.68 4.02 -13.56
CA LYS A 722 11.65 2.70 -12.91
C LYS A 722 13.02 2.02 -12.95
N ASP A 723 13.76 2.15 -14.05
CA ASP A 723 15.12 1.61 -14.19
C ASP A 723 16.08 2.31 -13.21
N ILE A 724 16.00 3.63 -13.06
CA ILE A 724 16.76 4.40 -12.05
C ILE A 724 16.44 3.92 -10.63
N VAL A 725 15.15 3.76 -10.32
CA VAL A 725 14.68 3.27 -9.02
C VAL A 725 15.20 1.86 -8.73
N ASN A 726 15.19 0.98 -9.73
CA ASN A 726 15.69 -0.38 -9.60
C ASN A 726 17.23 -0.43 -9.44
N GLU A 727 17.96 0.43 -10.14
CA GLU A 727 19.42 0.57 -10.03
C GLU A 727 19.80 1.01 -8.61
N LEU A 728 19.16 2.08 -8.12
CA LEU A 728 19.35 2.60 -6.76
C LEU A 728 18.89 1.65 -5.64
N SER A 729 18.08 0.63 -5.97
CA SER A 729 17.64 -0.39 -5.00
C SER A 729 18.53 -1.63 -4.97
N LYS A 730 19.43 -1.79 -5.95
CA LYS A 730 20.38 -2.92 -6.04
C LYS A 730 21.77 -2.59 -5.49
N GLU A 731 22.14 -1.30 -5.51
CA GLU A 731 23.29 -0.73 -4.80
C GLU A 731 22.98 -0.54 -3.31
#